data_AF-A0A1C6TVZ5-F1
#
_entry.id   AF-A0A1C6TVZ5-F1
#
_cell.length_a   1.000
_cell.length_b   1.000
_cell.length_c   1.000
_cell.angle_alpha   90.00
_cell.angle_beta   90.00
_cell.angle_gamma   90.00
#
_symmetry.space_group_name_H-M   'P 1'
#
loop_
_entity.id
_entity.type
_entity.pdbx_description
1 polymer ?
#
loop_
_entity_poly.entity_id
_entity_poly.type
_entity_poly.pdbx_seq_one_letter_code
_entity_poly.pdbx_strand_id
1 'polypeptide(L)'
;MRPRKPPVPRIVRAFPPQGALQRFTLDRPMTLRCVLCQHMSMSDSVVTVAGSWSRLLCSRCYGQPDTVRRVMAGLAQSATTTTPSPGRKKSPAAKKATTAKKKPAPAQAKPSPAIASPLPRDMMWLASLHRAKAEGTELAPAEEDLLRRRAGEPAAIAAARYAEQLVDTEARLTRLAGDTDTAGRLHRTRDRLNSACQTAALAFKSAYQAELTVLGHPPAAAEGLDTRVMRSVAAYPFDEALARVLKRRGLPPHALERPTVDLWGWLNAHETTVQEPLSAAVQRVRQMNAATFVRTVLDDLSGRKADAGLTHVAVAEQWMASADEIMFALSEARDTAETELRRAEARAKADLATRLRQTGEAYARGSALCLEARLIVGSFHVRIARLLCGDSVRRLRTDCLAEAMMSLAESHPGITRVVLDACREHRAGCADADGPDPCRSCAPTVAEVVRGRRARALTEPDPVLRVPDPQPAAVDDEQPSPKPPVEHRPDSNLVCPAIVRQVPKKRVVVVETFSWGDGWFGYGWVDGSGQTGQGNGRAVNALDEAVQALCRAALALGPGGRIHLVTRHTRAANVIRLSLSAGRAFTPLDTTVSAGTRHQLQEVAAGRRAVTVSVDPCSGRHGGSVQAEELARRAGQPGYDTKESELVAAPVVSPQATSVEDRLTGPDDEDGPARWLDVSEGLRTKMSWSVALHREHLDGKWCPLPDGLSDDSPGRQLRLHFNHEARGGSSFARVQRVALRRRDGRWEIAGIQWPAELSPGTLVTVTVESTRDVATAQTTPLPKVERVDGVQFTHRYDPRVVTRQNGPGADAHGRVPDLTDMSWVLHTLRRLGYLTEDGGAILAEDALVQNCLRLGLPPVRAKGIHQAVQRLIADRALHRVHGSIDPDGRPWYPHQPGAKRVALLRYVPRVEKVTTASETPGEWHPHRRGHQVAGHLRRLPPGAQASPESEEEYLEEVRDARIVGRSLPKGVTYVKPHYRKR
;
A
#
# COMPACT_ATOMS: atom_id res chain seq x y z
N MET A 1 20.36 -48.24 -32.16
CA MET A 1 19.43 -47.09 -32.30
C MET A 1 20.18 -45.80 -31.96
N ARG A 2 20.33 -44.85 -32.90
CA ARG A 2 20.88 -43.52 -32.58
C ARG A 2 19.82 -42.71 -31.81
N PRO A 3 20.16 -42.01 -30.71
CA PRO A 3 19.20 -41.16 -30.01
C PRO A 3 18.71 -40.06 -30.97
N ARG A 4 17.39 -40.00 -31.18
CA ARG A 4 16.76 -38.89 -31.92
C ARG A 4 17.14 -37.60 -31.21
N LYS A 5 17.78 -36.68 -31.92
CA LYS A 5 18.11 -35.34 -31.39
C LYS A 5 16.80 -34.67 -30.93
N PRO A 6 16.76 -34.06 -29.73
CA PRO A 6 15.59 -33.33 -29.29
C PRO A 6 15.30 -32.19 -30.28
N PRO A 7 14.03 -31.96 -30.64
CA PRO A 7 13.69 -30.94 -31.63
C PRO A 7 14.05 -29.55 -31.10
N VAL A 8 14.64 -28.69 -31.92
CA VAL A 8 15.13 -27.35 -31.55
C VAL A 8 13.95 -26.39 -31.35
N PRO A 9 13.86 -25.65 -30.23
CA PRO A 9 12.76 -24.70 -29.98
C PRO A 9 12.76 -23.57 -31.02
N ARG A 10 11.57 -23.12 -31.45
CA ARG A 10 11.38 -22.02 -32.40
C ARG A 10 10.96 -20.74 -31.68
N ILE A 11 11.39 -19.58 -32.17
CA ILE A 11 10.99 -18.28 -31.63
C ILE A 11 9.56 -17.97 -32.10
N VAL A 12 8.62 -17.81 -31.17
CA VAL A 12 7.23 -17.40 -31.43
C VAL A 12 7.11 -15.88 -31.44
N ARG A 13 7.84 -15.22 -30.54
CA ARG A 13 7.73 -13.77 -30.36
C ARG A 13 9.06 -13.17 -29.92
N ALA A 14 9.53 -12.15 -30.64
CA ALA A 14 10.60 -11.28 -30.18
C ALA A 14 9.98 -10.03 -29.56
N PHE A 15 10.42 -9.65 -28.37
CA PHE A 15 10.06 -8.37 -27.78
C PHE A 15 11.04 -7.29 -28.24
N PRO A 16 10.61 -6.01 -28.28
CA PRO A 16 11.52 -4.90 -28.55
C PRO A 16 12.73 -4.95 -27.61
N PRO A 17 13.95 -4.74 -28.13
CA PRO A 17 15.14 -4.76 -27.30
C PRO A 17 15.09 -3.64 -26.24
N GLN A 18 15.53 -3.93 -25.03
CA GLN A 18 15.73 -2.97 -23.94
C GLN A 18 17.24 -2.84 -23.72
N GLY A 19 17.84 -1.87 -24.40
CA GLY A 19 19.29 -1.76 -24.52
C GLY A 19 19.88 -2.95 -25.26
N ALA A 20 20.95 -3.55 -24.70
CA ALA A 20 21.51 -4.78 -25.26
C ALA A 20 20.61 -6.01 -25.01
N LEU A 21 19.60 -5.95 -24.14
CA LEU A 21 18.81 -7.14 -23.83
C LEU A 21 17.70 -7.34 -24.84
N GLN A 22 17.62 -8.52 -25.45
CA GLN A 22 16.51 -8.91 -26.31
C GLN A 22 15.82 -10.14 -25.73
N ARG A 23 14.52 -10.00 -25.45
CA ARG A 23 13.70 -11.09 -24.93
C ARG A 23 12.99 -11.80 -26.06
N PHE A 24 13.03 -13.13 -26.03
CA PHE A 24 12.31 -14.00 -26.95
C PHE A 24 11.35 -14.90 -26.17
N THR A 25 10.24 -15.27 -26.82
CA THR A 25 9.34 -16.34 -26.41
C THR A 25 9.51 -17.49 -27.40
N LEU A 26 9.63 -18.70 -26.88
CA LEU A 26 9.83 -19.94 -27.60
C LEU A 26 8.49 -20.70 -27.72
N ASP A 27 8.38 -21.55 -28.74
CA ASP A 27 7.22 -22.42 -28.96
C ASP A 27 7.07 -23.51 -27.89
N ARG A 28 8.14 -23.75 -27.14
CA ARG A 28 8.19 -24.67 -26.01
C ARG A 28 9.25 -24.23 -25.02
N PRO A 29 9.09 -24.57 -23.73
CA PRO A 29 10.07 -24.23 -22.72
C PRO A 29 11.40 -24.96 -22.95
N MET A 30 12.50 -24.26 -22.71
CA MET A 30 13.83 -24.86 -22.66
C MET A 30 14.34 -24.91 -21.22
N THR A 31 15.02 -25.99 -20.87
CA THR A 31 15.65 -26.14 -19.56
C THR A 31 17.01 -25.44 -19.57
N LEU A 32 17.15 -24.42 -18.72
CA LEU A 32 18.38 -23.68 -18.51
C LEU A 32 18.88 -23.94 -17.09
N ARG A 33 20.14 -24.35 -16.94
CA ARG A 33 20.82 -24.40 -15.64
C ARG A 33 21.70 -23.18 -15.51
N CYS A 34 21.41 -22.29 -14.57
CA CYS A 34 22.23 -21.10 -14.35
C CYS A 34 23.54 -21.45 -13.65
N VAL A 35 24.69 -20.94 -14.12
CA VAL A 35 25.99 -21.18 -13.47
C VAL A 35 26.08 -20.46 -12.12
N LEU A 36 25.44 -19.29 -11.98
CA LEU A 36 25.48 -18.45 -10.77
C LEU A 36 24.59 -18.97 -9.65
N CYS A 37 23.30 -19.22 -9.92
CA CYS A 37 22.37 -19.67 -8.87
C CYS A 37 22.13 -21.20 -8.86
N GLN A 38 22.78 -21.95 -9.76
CA GLN A 38 22.65 -23.40 -9.96
C GLN A 38 21.23 -23.93 -10.23
N HIS A 39 20.22 -23.05 -10.24
CA HIS A 39 18.83 -23.40 -10.45
C HIS A 39 18.58 -23.85 -11.88
N MET A 40 17.85 -24.96 -12.02
CA MET A 40 17.27 -25.41 -13.28
C MET A 40 15.91 -24.76 -13.48
N SER A 41 15.78 -23.87 -14.46
CA SER A 41 14.50 -23.29 -14.85
C SER A 41 14.07 -23.83 -16.21
N MET A 42 12.85 -24.36 -16.31
CA MET A 42 12.17 -24.50 -17.60
C MET A 42 11.50 -23.17 -17.92
N SER A 43 11.91 -22.52 -18.99
CA SER A 43 11.34 -21.24 -19.40
C SER A 43 11.05 -21.25 -20.89
N ASP A 44 9.82 -20.87 -21.25
CA ASP A 44 9.43 -20.53 -22.62
C ASP A 44 9.88 -19.12 -23.01
N SER A 45 10.45 -18.36 -22.07
CA SER A 45 11.01 -17.05 -22.34
C SER A 45 12.49 -16.98 -21.99
N VAL A 46 13.28 -16.44 -22.92
CA VAL A 46 14.72 -16.32 -22.79
C VAL A 46 15.17 -14.91 -23.13
N VAL A 47 16.24 -14.47 -22.47
CA VAL A 47 16.83 -13.14 -22.68
C VAL A 47 18.23 -13.34 -23.24
N THR A 48 18.53 -12.69 -24.35
CA THR A 48 19.87 -12.62 -24.95
C THR A 48 20.49 -11.25 -24.75
N VAL A 49 21.82 -11.17 -24.81
CA VAL A 49 22.57 -9.91 -24.82
C VAL A 49 23.07 -9.61 -26.23
N ALA A 50 22.81 -8.39 -26.71
CA ALA A 50 23.01 -7.89 -28.07
C ALA A 50 22.39 -8.80 -29.15
N GLY A 51 21.23 -9.39 -28.88
CA GLY A 51 20.58 -10.36 -29.78
C GLY A 51 21.31 -11.70 -29.89
N SER A 52 22.41 -11.91 -29.16
CA SER A 52 23.25 -13.09 -29.27
C SER A 52 22.75 -14.26 -28.42
N TRP A 53 22.36 -15.35 -29.07
CA TRP A 53 21.96 -16.61 -28.43
C TRP A 53 23.11 -17.32 -27.70
N SER A 54 24.37 -16.92 -27.94
CA SER A 54 25.51 -17.37 -27.13
C SER A 54 25.61 -16.67 -25.78
N ARG A 55 24.79 -15.65 -25.55
CA ARG A 55 24.75 -14.86 -24.31
C ARG A 55 23.34 -14.87 -23.72
N LEU A 56 22.82 -16.06 -23.50
CA LEU A 56 21.57 -16.26 -22.76
C LEU A 56 21.77 -15.86 -21.30
N LEU A 57 20.76 -15.25 -20.68
CA LEU A 57 20.75 -14.92 -19.26
C LEU A 57 19.63 -15.68 -18.55
N CYS A 58 19.91 -16.12 -17.32
CA CYS A 58 18.90 -16.64 -16.41
C CYS A 58 17.85 -15.57 -16.11
N SER A 59 16.57 -15.89 -16.26
CA SER A 59 15.46 -14.95 -16.00
C SER A 59 15.34 -14.52 -14.54
N ARG A 60 16.00 -15.21 -13.61
CA ARG A 60 15.93 -14.95 -12.15
C ARG A 60 17.09 -14.11 -11.61
N CYS A 61 18.32 -14.41 -12.02
CA CYS A 61 19.53 -13.76 -11.49
C CYS A 61 20.43 -13.13 -12.57
N TYR A 62 20.01 -13.18 -13.83
CA TYR A 62 20.77 -12.68 -14.99
C TYR A 62 22.17 -13.29 -15.18
N GLY A 63 22.49 -14.41 -14.52
CA GLY A 63 23.72 -15.16 -14.74
C GLY A 63 23.67 -16.01 -16.02
N GLN A 64 24.84 -16.27 -16.62
CA GLN A 64 24.94 -17.12 -17.81
C GLN A 64 24.58 -18.58 -17.50
N PRO A 65 23.75 -19.26 -18.32
CA PRO A 65 23.46 -20.67 -18.17
C PRO A 65 24.55 -21.55 -18.79
N ASP A 66 24.78 -22.70 -18.18
CA ASP A 66 25.81 -23.68 -18.55
C ASP A 66 25.51 -24.35 -19.92
N THR A 67 24.25 -24.27 -20.34
CA THR A 67 23.68 -25.03 -21.47
C THR A 67 23.93 -24.41 -22.85
N VAL A 68 24.60 -23.26 -22.92
CA VAL A 68 24.79 -22.46 -24.14
C VAL A 68 25.52 -23.23 -25.25
N ARG A 69 26.43 -24.16 -24.93
CA ARG A 69 27.18 -24.92 -25.95
C ARG A 69 26.36 -25.93 -26.77
N ARG A 70 25.21 -26.44 -26.26
CA ARG A 70 24.41 -27.47 -26.97
C ARG A 70 23.30 -26.91 -27.86
N VAL A 71 22.81 -25.71 -27.58
CA VAL A 71 21.65 -25.09 -28.28
C VAL A 71 22.08 -24.37 -29.57
N MET A 72 23.33 -23.92 -29.65
CA MET A 72 23.85 -23.08 -30.74
C MET A 72 23.95 -23.76 -32.11
N ALA A 73 23.99 -25.09 -32.18
CA ALA A 73 24.08 -25.81 -33.46
C ALA A 73 22.75 -25.84 -34.24
N GLY A 74 21.61 -25.50 -33.61
CA GLY A 74 20.29 -25.62 -34.23
C GLY A 74 19.62 -24.32 -34.65
N LEU A 75 19.90 -23.20 -33.96
CA LEU A 75 19.17 -21.94 -34.15
C LEU A 75 19.75 -21.03 -35.24
N ALA A 76 21.05 -21.16 -35.57
CA ALA A 76 21.72 -20.32 -36.57
C ALA A 76 21.23 -20.57 -38.02
N GLN A 77 20.48 -21.65 -38.27
CA GLN A 77 20.00 -22.02 -39.62
C GLN A 77 18.59 -21.50 -39.94
N SER A 78 17.85 -20.93 -38.98
CA SER A 78 16.45 -20.49 -39.20
C SER A 78 16.28 -18.97 -39.41
N ALA A 79 17.36 -18.19 -39.46
CA ALA A 79 17.29 -16.72 -39.50
C ALA A 79 17.58 -16.07 -40.87
N THR A 80 17.82 -16.86 -41.93
CA THR A 80 17.99 -16.32 -43.29
C THR A 80 16.94 -16.88 -44.24
N THR A 81 16.42 -16.00 -45.09
CA THR A 81 15.38 -16.15 -46.14
C THR A 81 13.93 -16.23 -45.66
N THR A 82 13.12 -15.22 -46.02
CA THR A 82 12.08 -15.34 -47.08
C THR A 82 11.40 -13.97 -47.29
N THR A 83 11.59 -13.38 -48.47
CA THR A 83 10.74 -12.30 -49.04
C THR A 83 9.86 -12.95 -50.12
N PRO A 84 8.54 -12.69 -50.21
CA PRO A 84 7.77 -13.11 -51.37
C PRO A 84 7.27 -11.91 -52.19
N SER A 85 7.48 -12.00 -53.50
CA SER A 85 6.78 -11.27 -54.56
C SER A 85 5.96 -12.29 -55.38
N PRO A 86 4.88 -11.88 -56.10
CA PRO A 86 3.73 -12.73 -56.38
C PRO A 86 3.75 -13.39 -57.77
N GLY A 87 3.02 -14.51 -57.93
CA GLY A 87 2.89 -15.14 -59.25
C GLY A 87 2.05 -16.42 -59.33
N ARG A 88 0.72 -16.23 -59.43
CA ARG A 88 -0.20 -16.78 -60.47
C ARG A 88 -0.13 -18.28 -60.90
N LYS A 89 -1.28 -18.95 -60.67
CA LYS A 89 -2.01 -19.99 -61.46
C LYS A 89 -1.32 -21.31 -61.89
N LYS A 90 -1.89 -22.46 -61.49
CA LYS A 90 -2.79 -23.34 -62.29
C LYS A 90 -2.92 -24.74 -61.64
N SER A 91 -4.17 -25.19 -61.45
CA SER A 91 -4.61 -26.60 -61.35
C SER A 91 -4.29 -27.38 -62.66
N PRO A 92 -4.47 -28.72 -62.83
CA PRO A 92 -5.50 -29.57 -62.22
C PRO A 92 -5.21 -31.09 -62.03
N ALA A 93 -6.29 -31.82 -61.69
CA ALA A 93 -6.60 -33.25 -61.91
C ALA A 93 -6.18 -34.25 -60.80
N ALA A 94 -7.13 -34.76 -60.01
CA ALA A 94 -7.98 -35.96 -60.23
C ALA A 94 -7.34 -37.23 -59.62
N LYS A 95 -7.96 -37.99 -58.72
CA LYS A 95 -9.10 -38.93 -58.89
C LYS A 95 -9.57 -39.37 -57.49
N LYS A 96 -10.89 -39.39 -57.18
CA LYS A 96 -11.81 -40.57 -57.12
C LYS A 96 -11.31 -41.71 -56.19
N ALA A 97 -12.07 -42.33 -55.28
CA ALA A 97 -13.51 -42.37 -55.03
C ALA A 97 -13.84 -43.11 -53.70
N THR A 98 -15.05 -42.84 -53.15
CA THR A 98 -16.03 -43.77 -52.51
C THR A 98 -15.63 -44.57 -51.25
N THR A 99 -16.44 -44.73 -50.18
CA THR A 99 -17.92 -44.79 -50.06
C THR A 99 -18.35 -44.74 -48.58
N ALA A 100 -19.48 -44.04 -48.33
CA ALA A 100 -20.60 -44.29 -47.42
C ALA A 100 -20.40 -44.86 -45.97
N LYS A 101 -20.87 -44.09 -44.96
CA LYS A 101 -22.07 -44.46 -44.17
C LYS A 101 -22.59 -43.28 -43.33
N LYS A 102 -23.86 -42.93 -43.55
CA LYS A 102 -24.69 -41.98 -42.78
C LYS A 102 -25.11 -42.60 -41.44
N LYS A 103 -25.00 -41.86 -40.33
CA LYS A 103 -25.85 -42.00 -39.13
C LYS A 103 -26.08 -40.61 -38.52
N PRO A 104 -27.24 -40.34 -37.91
CA PRO A 104 -27.76 -38.99 -37.73
C PRO A 104 -27.14 -38.28 -36.53
N ALA A 105 -27.10 -36.96 -36.63
CA ALA A 105 -26.66 -36.03 -35.60
C ALA A 105 -27.54 -36.11 -34.34
N PRO A 106 -26.97 -36.09 -33.12
CA PRO A 106 -27.65 -35.52 -31.99
C PRO A 106 -27.43 -34.00 -31.96
N ALA A 107 -28.52 -33.30 -31.68
CA ALA A 107 -28.59 -31.85 -31.54
C ALA A 107 -27.43 -31.28 -30.70
N GLN A 108 -26.82 -30.21 -31.19
CA GLN A 108 -25.94 -29.36 -30.39
C GLN A 108 -26.77 -28.78 -29.23
N ALA A 109 -26.60 -29.36 -28.04
CA ALA A 109 -27.02 -28.71 -26.81
C ALA A 109 -26.17 -27.45 -26.63
N LYS A 110 -26.80 -26.28 -26.76
CA LYS A 110 -26.26 -25.03 -26.22
C LYS A 110 -25.95 -25.26 -24.73
N PRO A 111 -24.80 -24.83 -24.21
CA PRO A 111 -24.57 -24.85 -22.77
C PRO A 111 -25.57 -23.89 -22.11
N SER A 112 -26.60 -24.44 -21.47
CA SER A 112 -27.43 -23.70 -20.53
C SER A 112 -26.59 -23.28 -19.32
N PRO A 113 -26.80 -22.08 -18.76
CA PRO A 113 -26.12 -21.66 -17.55
C PRO A 113 -26.78 -22.39 -16.36
N ALA A 114 -26.16 -23.47 -15.88
CA ALA A 114 -26.60 -24.13 -14.67
C ALA A 114 -26.25 -23.23 -13.46
N ILE A 115 -27.23 -22.48 -12.98
CA ILE A 115 -27.24 -21.83 -11.67
C ILE A 115 -28.18 -22.65 -10.78
N ALA A 116 -27.76 -22.82 -9.52
CA ALA A 116 -28.33 -23.62 -8.42
C ALA A 116 -27.86 -25.09 -8.35
N SER A 117 -26.79 -25.31 -7.57
CA SER A 117 -26.48 -26.62 -6.99
C SER A 117 -26.78 -26.59 -5.47
N PRO A 118 -27.35 -27.66 -4.89
CA PRO A 118 -27.39 -27.87 -3.45
C PRO A 118 -25.97 -28.21 -2.95
N LEU A 119 -25.18 -27.15 -2.77
CA LEU A 119 -23.73 -27.09 -2.54
C LEU A 119 -23.09 -28.06 -1.52
N PRO A 120 -23.73 -28.50 -0.41
CA PRO A 120 -23.05 -29.38 0.54
C PRO A 120 -22.69 -30.76 -0.04
N ARG A 121 -23.58 -31.37 -0.85
CA ARG A 121 -23.35 -32.73 -1.37
C ARG A 121 -22.35 -32.75 -2.53
N ASP A 122 -22.46 -31.80 -3.45
CA ASP A 122 -21.57 -31.73 -4.63
C ASP A 122 -20.12 -31.40 -4.25
N MET A 123 -19.92 -30.49 -3.28
CA MET A 123 -18.57 -30.12 -2.81
C MET A 123 -17.87 -31.28 -2.10
N MET A 124 -18.56 -32.01 -1.23
CA MET A 124 -17.97 -33.14 -0.51
C MET A 124 -17.56 -34.26 -1.46
N TRP A 125 -18.41 -34.57 -2.45
CA TRP A 125 -18.08 -35.58 -3.45
C TRP A 125 -16.90 -35.14 -4.34
N LEU A 126 -16.89 -33.92 -4.87
CA LEU A 126 -15.74 -33.41 -5.62
C LEU A 126 -14.45 -33.42 -4.78
N ALA A 127 -14.53 -33.10 -3.49
CA ALA A 127 -13.40 -33.14 -2.58
C ALA A 127 -12.84 -34.56 -2.40
N SER A 128 -13.70 -35.58 -2.35
CA SER A 128 -13.26 -36.98 -2.33
C SER A 128 -12.52 -37.38 -3.61
N LEU A 129 -12.96 -36.91 -4.78
CA LEU A 129 -12.25 -37.16 -6.05
C LEU A 129 -10.89 -36.46 -6.07
N HIS A 130 -10.81 -35.21 -5.61
CA HIS A 130 -9.55 -34.48 -5.48
C HIS A 130 -8.59 -35.18 -4.52
N ARG A 131 -9.09 -35.67 -3.37
CA ARG A 131 -8.31 -36.44 -2.40
C ARG A 131 -7.79 -37.74 -2.99
N ALA A 132 -8.66 -38.56 -3.58
CA ALA A 132 -8.28 -39.83 -4.20
C ALA A 132 -7.19 -39.63 -5.26
N LYS A 133 -7.33 -38.61 -6.11
CA LYS A 133 -6.29 -38.22 -7.08
C LYS A 133 -4.98 -37.81 -6.42
N ALA A 134 -5.02 -37.06 -5.31
CA ALA A 134 -3.83 -36.64 -4.59
C ALA A 134 -3.13 -37.79 -3.83
N GLU A 135 -3.89 -38.78 -3.38
CA GLU A 135 -3.38 -40.02 -2.78
C GLU A 135 -2.76 -40.97 -3.82
N GLY A 136 -3.07 -40.77 -5.11
CA GLY A 136 -2.57 -41.59 -6.22
C GLY A 136 -3.51 -42.73 -6.59
N THR A 137 -4.75 -42.70 -6.11
CA THR A 137 -5.80 -43.64 -6.51
C THR A 137 -6.24 -43.32 -7.95
N GLU A 138 -6.29 -44.35 -8.79
CA GLU A 138 -6.82 -44.22 -10.15
C GLU A 138 -8.33 -43.92 -10.08
N LEU A 139 -8.72 -42.77 -10.63
CA LEU A 139 -10.12 -42.39 -10.77
C LEU A 139 -10.73 -43.09 -11.99
N ALA A 140 -12.04 -43.34 -11.97
CA ALA A 140 -12.73 -43.81 -13.16
C ALA A 140 -12.58 -42.76 -14.30
N PRO A 141 -12.49 -43.15 -15.59
CA PRO A 141 -12.32 -42.19 -16.68
C PRO A 141 -13.39 -41.09 -16.71
N ALA A 142 -14.62 -41.40 -16.31
CA ALA A 142 -15.72 -40.43 -16.20
C ALA A 142 -15.48 -39.38 -15.08
N GLU A 143 -14.91 -39.79 -13.95
CA GLU A 143 -14.59 -38.90 -12.82
C GLU A 143 -13.39 -38.02 -13.14
N GLU A 144 -12.36 -38.58 -13.80
CA GLU A 144 -11.20 -37.80 -14.22
C GLU A 144 -11.59 -36.73 -15.25
N ASP A 145 -12.42 -37.11 -16.21
CA ASP A 145 -12.95 -36.19 -17.21
C ASP A 145 -13.85 -35.12 -16.58
N LEU A 146 -14.66 -35.48 -15.58
CA LEU A 146 -15.42 -34.51 -14.81
C LEU A 146 -14.52 -33.49 -14.09
N LEU A 147 -13.50 -33.95 -13.36
CA LEU A 147 -12.53 -33.04 -12.71
C LEU A 147 -11.83 -32.13 -13.72
N ARG A 148 -11.53 -32.65 -14.92
CA ARG A 148 -10.90 -31.88 -16.00
C ARG A 148 -11.83 -30.81 -16.54
N ARG A 149 -13.10 -31.14 -16.81
CA ARG A 149 -14.10 -30.19 -17.31
C ARG A 149 -14.39 -29.08 -16.30
N ARG A 150 -14.39 -29.39 -15.00
CA ARG A 150 -14.70 -28.44 -13.91
C ARG A 150 -13.47 -27.73 -13.32
N ALA A 151 -12.25 -27.97 -13.80
CA ALA A 151 -11.01 -27.49 -13.17
C ALA A 151 -10.91 -25.96 -13.01
N GLY A 152 -11.67 -25.18 -13.80
CA GLY A 152 -11.75 -23.72 -13.71
C GLY A 152 -12.99 -23.20 -12.98
N GLU A 153 -13.85 -24.06 -12.45
CA GLU A 153 -15.05 -23.63 -11.73
C GLU A 153 -14.74 -23.28 -10.27
N PRO A 154 -15.32 -22.20 -9.72
CA PRO A 154 -15.18 -21.84 -8.31
C PRO A 154 -15.43 -23.01 -7.35
N ALA A 155 -16.49 -23.78 -7.57
CA ALA A 155 -16.89 -24.91 -6.74
C ALA A 155 -15.85 -26.04 -6.72
N ALA A 156 -15.21 -26.35 -7.87
CA ALA A 156 -14.17 -27.38 -7.93
C ALA A 156 -12.88 -26.94 -7.23
N ILE A 157 -12.49 -25.67 -7.39
CA ILE A 157 -11.33 -25.10 -6.70
C ILE A 157 -11.56 -25.08 -5.17
N ALA A 158 -12.78 -24.73 -4.75
CA ALA A 158 -13.20 -24.77 -3.35
C ALA A 158 -13.24 -26.21 -2.80
N ALA A 159 -13.72 -27.19 -3.57
CA ALA A 159 -13.69 -28.59 -3.17
C ALA A 159 -12.26 -29.12 -2.96
N ALA A 160 -11.30 -28.71 -3.81
CA ALA A 160 -9.89 -29.02 -3.59
C ALA A 160 -9.34 -28.39 -2.28
N ARG A 161 -9.75 -27.15 -1.96
CA ARG A 161 -9.42 -26.49 -0.67
C ARG A 161 -10.05 -27.22 0.52
N TYR A 162 -11.30 -27.67 0.38
CA TYR A 162 -11.99 -28.45 1.42
C TYR A 162 -11.23 -29.75 1.71
N ALA A 163 -10.90 -30.52 0.66
CA ALA A 163 -10.12 -31.75 0.78
C ALA A 163 -8.76 -31.52 1.46
N GLU A 164 -8.05 -30.46 1.08
CA GLU A 164 -6.76 -30.09 1.68
C GLU A 164 -6.87 -29.90 3.19
N GLN A 165 -7.87 -29.14 3.66
CA GLN A 165 -8.02 -28.82 5.09
C GLN A 165 -8.53 -30.01 5.91
N LEU A 166 -9.33 -30.91 5.31
CA LEU A 166 -9.68 -32.18 5.94
C LEU A 166 -8.44 -33.05 6.17
N VAL A 167 -7.60 -33.19 5.14
CA VAL A 167 -6.35 -33.96 5.25
C VAL A 167 -5.38 -33.32 6.26
N ASP A 168 -5.32 -31.98 6.38
CA ASP A 168 -4.53 -31.31 7.42
C ASP A 168 -5.04 -31.63 8.83
N THR A 169 -6.36 -31.67 9.03
CA THR A 169 -7.00 -32.03 10.30
C THR A 169 -6.71 -33.49 10.66
N GLU A 170 -6.84 -34.41 9.71
CA GLU A 170 -6.48 -35.82 9.89
C GLU A 170 -4.99 -35.97 10.25
N ALA A 171 -4.09 -35.29 9.53
CA ALA A 171 -2.66 -35.33 9.81
C ALA A 171 -2.33 -34.85 11.24
N ARG A 172 -3.07 -33.87 11.77
CA ARG A 172 -2.93 -33.40 13.16
C ARG A 172 -3.40 -34.46 14.15
N LEU A 173 -4.58 -35.03 13.95
CA LEU A 173 -5.12 -36.10 14.79
C LEU A 173 -4.17 -37.30 14.83
N THR A 174 -3.70 -37.76 13.68
CA THR A 174 -2.75 -38.87 13.55
C THR A 174 -1.42 -38.57 14.25
N ARG A 175 -0.90 -37.34 14.13
CA ARG A 175 0.31 -36.92 14.85
C ARG A 175 0.11 -36.94 16.36
N LEU A 176 -1.04 -36.49 16.86
CA LEU A 176 -1.37 -36.51 18.28
C LEU A 176 -1.60 -37.93 18.83
N ALA A 177 -2.00 -38.86 17.97
CA ALA A 177 -2.07 -40.29 18.28
C ALA A 177 -0.69 -40.97 18.30
N GLY A 178 0.38 -40.30 17.87
CA GLY A 178 1.75 -40.82 17.87
C GLY A 178 2.17 -41.54 16.58
N ASP A 179 1.32 -41.61 15.56
CA ASP A 179 1.64 -42.24 14.27
C ASP A 179 2.28 -41.21 13.31
N THR A 180 3.59 -41.03 13.44
CA THR A 180 4.34 -40.05 12.64
C THR A 180 4.38 -40.40 11.15
N ASP A 181 4.35 -41.68 10.80
CA ASP A 181 4.49 -42.16 9.43
C ASP A 181 3.22 -41.88 8.62
N THR A 182 2.06 -42.22 9.18
CA THR A 182 0.76 -41.91 8.57
C THR A 182 0.55 -40.40 8.51
N ALA A 183 0.91 -39.65 9.56
CA ALA A 183 0.86 -38.19 9.53
C ALA A 183 1.76 -37.60 8.42
N GLY A 184 2.94 -38.20 8.18
CA GLY A 184 3.84 -37.83 7.09
C GLY A 184 3.26 -38.11 5.70
N ARG A 185 2.55 -39.23 5.51
CA ARG A 185 1.81 -39.53 4.27
C ARG A 185 0.71 -38.51 4.01
N LEU A 186 -0.13 -38.24 5.02
CA LEU A 186 -1.21 -37.25 4.93
C LEU A 186 -0.68 -35.85 4.61
N HIS A 187 0.48 -35.45 5.17
CA HIS A 187 1.10 -34.17 4.84
C HIS A 187 1.46 -34.05 3.35
N ARG A 188 2.01 -35.11 2.75
CA ARG A 188 2.30 -35.14 1.30
C ARG A 188 1.04 -35.05 0.46
N THR A 189 -0.03 -35.74 0.86
CA THR A 189 -1.35 -35.62 0.20
C THR A 189 -1.87 -34.18 0.28
N ARG A 190 -1.79 -33.55 1.46
CA ARG A 190 -2.15 -32.14 1.67
C ARG A 190 -1.34 -31.21 0.76
N ASP A 191 -0.03 -31.40 0.64
CA ASP A 191 0.83 -30.54 -0.18
C ASP A 191 0.49 -30.63 -1.67
N ARG A 192 0.14 -31.82 -2.16
CA ARG A 192 -0.37 -32.03 -3.53
C ARG A 192 -1.71 -31.30 -3.74
N LEU A 193 -2.64 -31.43 -2.78
CA LEU A 193 -3.94 -30.73 -2.83
C LEU A 193 -3.78 -29.22 -2.81
N ASN A 194 -2.95 -28.68 -1.91
CA ASN A 194 -2.66 -27.25 -1.83
C ASN A 194 -2.04 -26.74 -3.14
N SER A 195 -1.07 -27.46 -3.71
CA SER A 195 -0.44 -27.10 -4.98
C SER A 195 -1.44 -27.09 -6.14
N ALA A 196 -2.33 -28.09 -6.21
CA ALA A 196 -3.39 -28.17 -7.21
C ALA A 196 -4.41 -27.03 -7.05
N CYS A 197 -4.87 -26.77 -5.82
CA CYS A 197 -5.79 -25.68 -5.50
C CYS A 197 -5.19 -24.31 -5.86
N GLN A 198 -3.93 -24.06 -5.49
CA GLN A 198 -3.23 -22.81 -5.83
C GLN A 198 -3.06 -22.63 -7.34
N THR A 199 -2.66 -23.69 -8.05
CA THR A 199 -2.50 -23.66 -9.52
C THR A 199 -3.84 -23.33 -10.19
N ALA A 200 -4.92 -23.98 -9.78
CA ALA A 200 -6.25 -23.73 -10.32
C ALA A 200 -6.76 -22.32 -10.01
N ALA A 201 -6.56 -21.83 -8.78
CA ALA A 201 -6.92 -20.46 -8.38
C ALA A 201 -6.13 -19.40 -9.15
N LEU A 202 -4.83 -19.62 -9.40
CA LEU A 202 -4.00 -18.73 -10.21
C LEU A 202 -4.40 -18.74 -11.68
N ALA A 203 -4.71 -19.92 -12.24
CA ALA A 203 -5.21 -20.05 -13.60
C ALA A 203 -6.55 -19.32 -13.76
N PHE A 204 -7.48 -19.49 -12.81
CA PHE A 204 -8.74 -18.75 -12.76
C PHE A 204 -8.50 -17.24 -12.74
N LYS A 205 -7.63 -16.76 -11.82
CA LYS A 205 -7.29 -15.33 -11.72
C LYS A 205 -6.67 -14.78 -13.01
N SER A 206 -5.80 -15.55 -13.65
CA SER A 206 -5.14 -15.16 -14.91
C SER A 206 -6.13 -15.07 -16.06
N ALA A 207 -7.02 -16.06 -16.20
CA ALA A 207 -8.10 -16.04 -17.19
C ALA A 207 -9.05 -14.86 -16.95
N TYR A 208 -9.46 -14.65 -15.69
CA TYR A 208 -10.25 -13.51 -15.24
C TYR A 208 -9.60 -12.16 -15.61
N GLN A 209 -8.30 -11.98 -15.34
CA GLN A 209 -7.58 -10.74 -15.65
C GLN A 209 -7.41 -10.52 -17.16
N ALA A 210 -7.10 -11.58 -17.91
CA ALA A 210 -6.99 -11.52 -19.36
C ALA A 210 -8.32 -11.08 -19.97
N GLU A 211 -9.43 -11.66 -19.51
CA GLU A 211 -10.76 -11.32 -19.98
C GLU A 211 -11.17 -9.88 -19.59
N LEU A 212 -10.93 -9.47 -18.34
CA LEU A 212 -11.14 -8.08 -17.94
C LEU A 212 -10.26 -7.10 -18.71
N THR A 213 -9.10 -7.50 -19.21
CA THR A 213 -8.26 -6.64 -20.05
C THR A 213 -8.88 -6.47 -21.44
N VAL A 214 -9.41 -7.55 -22.00
CA VAL A 214 -10.15 -7.52 -23.27
C VAL A 214 -11.43 -6.68 -23.13
N LEU A 215 -12.16 -6.81 -22.02
CA LEU A 215 -13.40 -6.07 -21.75
C LEU A 215 -13.18 -4.67 -21.19
N GLY A 216 -12.03 -4.42 -20.55
CA GLY A 216 -11.66 -3.16 -19.89
C GLY A 216 -11.31 -2.03 -20.84
N HIS A 217 -11.31 -2.34 -22.15
CA HIS A 217 -11.50 -1.38 -23.21
C HIS A 217 -12.95 -1.48 -23.66
N PRO A 218 -13.97 -1.07 -22.87
CA PRO A 218 -15.29 -0.93 -23.44
C PRO A 218 -15.09 0.01 -24.64
N PRO A 219 -15.42 -0.40 -25.88
CA PRO A 219 -15.50 0.56 -26.95
C PRO A 219 -16.43 1.62 -26.39
N ALA A 220 -15.92 2.84 -26.22
CA ALA A 220 -16.71 3.90 -25.63
C ALA A 220 -18.01 3.85 -26.41
N ALA A 221 -19.12 3.48 -25.75
CA ALA A 221 -20.42 3.78 -26.34
C ALA A 221 -20.27 5.24 -26.73
N ALA A 222 -20.42 5.56 -28.01
CA ALA A 222 -20.00 6.82 -28.59
C ALA A 222 -20.84 7.93 -27.94
N GLU A 223 -20.48 8.31 -26.71
CA GLU A 223 -21.03 9.43 -26.00
C GLU A 223 -20.70 10.60 -26.91
N GLY A 224 -21.74 11.23 -27.44
CA GLY A 224 -21.55 12.38 -28.31
C GLY A 224 -20.68 13.41 -27.61
N LEU A 225 -19.85 14.11 -28.40
CA LEU A 225 -19.02 15.20 -27.89
C LEU A 225 -19.81 16.15 -26.98
N ASP A 226 -21.04 16.49 -27.38
CA ASP A 226 -21.93 17.39 -26.64
C ASP A 226 -22.22 16.86 -25.22
N THR A 227 -22.54 15.56 -25.08
CA THR A 227 -22.80 14.93 -23.79
C THR A 227 -21.56 14.91 -22.90
N ARG A 228 -20.38 14.59 -23.46
CA ARG A 228 -19.11 14.57 -22.71
C ARG A 228 -18.73 15.97 -22.21
N VAL A 229 -18.85 16.97 -23.07
CA VAL A 229 -18.58 18.38 -22.73
C VAL A 229 -19.59 18.87 -21.71
N MET A 230 -20.87 18.56 -21.87
CA MET A 230 -21.92 18.94 -20.93
C MET A 230 -21.63 18.40 -19.52
N ARG A 231 -21.30 17.10 -19.39
CA ARG A 231 -20.92 16.49 -18.11
C ARG A 231 -19.71 17.17 -17.46
N SER A 232 -18.73 17.57 -18.27
CA SER A 232 -17.52 18.25 -17.81
C SER A 232 -17.79 19.68 -17.32
N VAL A 233 -18.71 20.40 -17.95
CA VAL A 233 -19.01 21.81 -17.67
C VAL A 233 -20.11 21.97 -16.61
N ALA A 234 -21.04 21.02 -16.55
CA ALA A 234 -22.25 21.07 -15.73
C ALA A 234 -22.44 19.79 -14.91
N ALA A 235 -21.36 19.27 -14.31
CA ALA A 235 -21.33 17.97 -13.62
C ALA A 235 -22.52 17.77 -12.68
N TYR A 236 -22.72 18.67 -11.71
CA TYR A 236 -23.80 18.54 -10.73
C TYR A 236 -25.21 18.59 -11.35
N PRO A 237 -25.60 19.63 -12.14
CA PRO A 237 -26.90 19.65 -12.80
C PRO A 237 -27.16 18.47 -13.74
N PHE A 238 -26.12 17.98 -14.44
CA PHE A 238 -26.24 16.84 -15.32
C PHE A 238 -26.48 15.54 -14.53
N ASP A 239 -25.74 15.31 -13.45
CA ASP A 239 -25.90 14.11 -12.61
C ASP A 239 -27.29 14.08 -11.96
N GLU A 240 -27.84 15.22 -11.55
CA GLU A 240 -29.22 15.31 -11.05
C GLU A 240 -30.25 15.02 -12.15
N ALA A 241 -30.05 15.53 -13.38
CA ALA A 241 -30.90 15.20 -14.52
C ALA A 241 -30.85 13.70 -14.86
N LEU A 242 -29.66 13.11 -14.85
CA LEU A 242 -29.46 11.68 -15.08
C LEU A 242 -30.11 10.83 -13.98
N ALA A 243 -29.96 11.19 -12.71
CA ALA A 243 -30.60 10.50 -11.60
C ALA A 243 -32.14 10.49 -11.74
N ARG A 244 -32.74 11.60 -12.20
CA ARG A 244 -34.19 11.67 -12.49
C ARG A 244 -34.59 10.75 -13.63
N VAL A 245 -33.81 10.70 -14.72
CA VAL A 245 -34.04 9.78 -15.85
C VAL A 245 -33.99 8.33 -15.40
N LEU A 246 -32.94 7.95 -14.66
CA LEU A 246 -32.78 6.59 -14.14
C LEU A 246 -33.95 6.20 -13.23
N LYS A 247 -34.36 7.09 -12.32
CA LYS A 247 -35.52 6.88 -11.44
C LYS A 247 -36.81 6.67 -12.23
N ARG A 248 -37.08 7.47 -13.27
CA ARG A 248 -38.28 7.30 -14.13
C ARG A 248 -38.29 5.96 -14.85
N ARG A 249 -37.11 5.46 -15.24
CA ARG A 249 -36.94 4.15 -15.89
C ARG A 249 -36.91 2.97 -14.92
N GLY A 250 -37.08 3.21 -13.62
CA GLY A 250 -37.00 2.16 -12.58
C GLY A 250 -35.59 1.58 -12.41
N LEU A 251 -34.56 2.31 -12.85
CA LEU A 251 -33.16 1.89 -12.77
C LEU A 251 -32.49 2.45 -11.52
N PRO A 252 -31.58 1.70 -10.87
CA PRO A 252 -30.78 2.23 -9.76
C PRO A 252 -29.83 3.35 -10.22
N PRO A 253 -29.39 4.26 -9.32
CA PRO A 253 -28.54 5.41 -9.67
C PRO A 253 -27.24 5.04 -10.38
N HIS A 254 -26.72 3.83 -10.16
CA HIS A 254 -25.48 3.30 -10.72
C HIS A 254 -25.73 2.23 -11.79
N ALA A 255 -26.94 2.16 -12.38
CA ALA A 255 -27.28 1.16 -13.40
C ALA A 255 -26.37 1.21 -14.63
N LEU A 256 -25.92 2.41 -15.01
CA LEU A 256 -25.11 2.62 -16.21
C LEU A 256 -23.61 2.50 -15.95
N GLU A 257 -23.21 2.34 -14.69
CA GLU A 257 -21.82 2.32 -14.27
C GLU A 257 -21.44 0.92 -13.79
N ARG A 258 -20.13 0.67 -13.71
CA ARG A 258 -19.64 -0.57 -13.11
C ARG A 258 -19.86 -0.51 -11.60
N PRO A 259 -20.75 -1.33 -11.02
CA PRO A 259 -20.96 -1.33 -9.58
C PRO A 259 -19.68 -1.75 -8.84
N THR A 260 -19.43 -1.11 -7.71
CA THR A 260 -18.40 -1.49 -6.74
C THR A 260 -18.96 -2.28 -5.57
N VAL A 261 -20.28 -2.24 -5.38
CA VAL A 261 -21.05 -2.91 -4.32
C VAL A 261 -22.33 -3.49 -4.91
N ASP A 262 -22.86 -4.54 -4.28
CA ASP A 262 -24.06 -5.26 -4.72
C ASP A 262 -23.97 -5.72 -6.18
N LEU A 263 -22.85 -6.34 -6.52
CA LEU A 263 -22.56 -6.89 -7.83
C LEU A 263 -23.64 -7.89 -8.26
N TRP A 264 -24.10 -8.73 -7.33
CA TRP A 264 -25.17 -9.68 -7.64
C TRP A 264 -26.50 -8.96 -7.91
N GLY A 265 -26.89 -7.98 -7.08
CA GLY A 265 -28.13 -7.24 -7.28
C GLY A 265 -28.13 -6.48 -8.61
N TRP A 266 -26.99 -5.90 -8.97
CA TRP A 266 -26.80 -5.28 -10.27
C TRP A 266 -26.93 -6.28 -11.42
N LEU A 267 -26.28 -7.46 -11.32
CA LEU A 267 -26.40 -8.51 -12.33
C LEU A 267 -27.83 -9.00 -12.49
N ASN A 268 -28.53 -9.23 -11.38
CA ASN A 268 -29.92 -9.66 -11.35
C ASN A 268 -30.86 -8.63 -12.02
N ALA A 269 -30.57 -7.33 -11.90
CA ALA A 269 -31.34 -6.28 -12.54
C ALA A 269 -31.10 -6.19 -14.06
N HIS A 270 -29.92 -6.59 -14.55
CA HIS A 270 -29.53 -6.43 -15.97
C HIS A 270 -29.58 -7.71 -16.80
N GLU A 271 -29.49 -8.89 -16.17
CA GLU A 271 -29.61 -10.16 -16.86
C GLU A 271 -31.06 -10.67 -16.80
N THR A 272 -31.76 -10.62 -17.93
CA THR A 272 -33.13 -11.15 -18.07
C THR A 272 -33.23 -12.65 -17.78
N THR A 273 -32.12 -13.38 -17.84
CA THR A 273 -32.05 -14.82 -17.55
C THR A 273 -31.99 -15.17 -16.05
N VAL A 274 -31.77 -14.19 -15.16
CA VAL A 274 -31.51 -14.44 -13.71
C VAL A 274 -32.64 -13.92 -12.82
N GLN A 275 -33.79 -13.53 -13.37
CA GLN A 275 -34.94 -13.03 -12.59
C GLN A 275 -35.67 -14.12 -11.79
N GLU A 276 -34.95 -14.94 -11.04
CA GLU A 276 -35.54 -15.76 -9.99
C GLU A 276 -35.74 -14.90 -8.73
N PRO A 277 -36.95 -14.83 -8.17
CA PRO A 277 -37.16 -14.14 -6.91
C PRO A 277 -36.32 -14.82 -5.82
N LEU A 278 -35.45 -14.03 -5.17
CA LEU A 278 -34.68 -14.54 -4.03
C LEU A 278 -35.62 -15.10 -2.96
N SER A 279 -35.34 -16.29 -2.46
CA SER A 279 -36.07 -16.85 -1.34
C SER A 279 -35.94 -15.95 -0.09
N ALA A 280 -36.95 -15.98 0.78
CA ALA A 280 -36.95 -15.19 2.02
C ALA A 280 -35.70 -15.47 2.89
N ALA A 281 -35.16 -16.70 2.84
CA ALA A 281 -33.93 -17.05 3.54
C ALA A 281 -32.70 -16.30 2.99
N VAL A 282 -32.54 -16.25 1.66
CA VAL A 282 -31.42 -15.53 1.02
C VAL A 282 -31.54 -14.03 1.22
N GLN A 283 -32.75 -13.48 1.11
CA GLN A 283 -33.00 -12.05 1.37
C GLN A 283 -32.64 -11.67 2.81
N ARG A 284 -33.07 -12.48 3.79
CA ARG A 284 -32.72 -12.30 5.21
C ARG A 284 -31.20 -12.25 5.39
N VAL A 285 -30.47 -13.21 4.83
CA VAL A 285 -29.01 -13.29 4.98
C VAL A 285 -28.33 -12.06 4.37
N ARG A 286 -28.71 -11.64 3.16
CA ARG A 286 -28.15 -10.44 2.50
C ARG A 286 -28.35 -9.15 3.29
N GLN A 287 -29.40 -9.07 4.10
CA GLN A 287 -29.73 -7.90 4.91
C GLN A 287 -29.06 -7.93 6.30
N MET A 288 -28.37 -9.00 6.67
CA MET A 288 -27.67 -9.08 7.95
C MET A 288 -26.49 -8.10 7.99
N ASN A 289 -26.26 -7.48 9.14
CA ASN A 289 -24.98 -6.82 9.39
C ASN A 289 -23.84 -7.85 9.50
N ALA A 290 -22.60 -7.39 9.35
CA ALA A 290 -21.41 -8.25 9.34
C ALA A 290 -21.32 -9.17 10.58
N ALA A 291 -21.47 -8.62 11.79
CA ALA A 291 -21.39 -9.41 13.03
C ALA A 291 -22.46 -10.51 13.12
N THR A 292 -23.70 -10.20 12.72
CA THR A 292 -24.80 -11.19 12.71
C THR A 292 -24.55 -12.27 11.67
N PHE A 293 -24.09 -11.88 10.47
CA PHE A 293 -23.73 -12.80 9.41
C PHE A 293 -22.62 -13.76 9.84
N VAL A 294 -21.52 -13.25 10.42
CA VAL A 294 -20.41 -14.08 10.93
C VAL A 294 -20.92 -15.10 11.93
N ARG A 295 -21.74 -14.69 12.90
CA ARG A 295 -22.32 -15.62 13.89
C ARG A 295 -23.19 -16.69 13.23
N THR A 296 -24.08 -16.31 12.30
CA THR A 296 -24.93 -17.25 11.57
C THR A 296 -24.11 -18.23 10.74
N VAL A 297 -23.03 -17.78 10.10
CA VAL A 297 -22.07 -18.64 9.40
C VAL A 297 -21.42 -19.64 10.35
N LEU A 298 -20.91 -19.18 11.50
CA LEU A 298 -20.28 -20.07 12.48
C LEU A 298 -21.27 -21.11 13.03
N ASP A 299 -22.54 -20.76 13.21
CA ASP A 299 -23.60 -21.70 13.61
C ASP A 299 -23.93 -22.74 12.53
N ASP A 300 -23.93 -22.36 11.25
CA ASP A 300 -24.11 -23.32 10.13
C ASP A 300 -22.92 -24.26 9.99
N LEU A 301 -21.70 -23.70 10.01
CA LEU A 301 -20.46 -24.48 9.82
C LEU A 301 -20.20 -25.45 10.97
N SER A 302 -20.62 -25.10 12.19
CA SER A 302 -20.55 -26.00 13.36
C SER A 302 -21.69 -27.03 13.41
N GLY A 303 -22.64 -26.98 12.48
CA GLY A 303 -23.80 -27.87 12.46
C GLY A 303 -24.85 -27.55 13.53
N ARG A 304 -24.72 -26.43 14.25
CA ARG A 304 -25.69 -25.99 15.27
C ARG A 304 -27.02 -25.55 14.65
N LYS A 305 -26.95 -24.86 13.51
CA LYS A 305 -28.15 -24.36 12.81
C LYS A 305 -27.88 -24.23 11.32
N ALA A 306 -28.41 -25.16 10.53
CA ALA A 306 -28.31 -25.11 9.07
C ALA A 306 -29.09 -23.90 8.51
N ASP A 307 -28.45 -23.12 7.64
CA ASP A 307 -29.10 -22.02 6.91
C ASP A 307 -28.85 -22.14 5.40
N ALA A 308 -29.86 -22.61 4.68
CA ALA A 308 -29.82 -22.77 3.22
C ALA A 308 -29.60 -21.43 2.47
N GLY A 309 -29.82 -20.27 3.11
CA GLY A 309 -29.53 -18.97 2.51
C GLY A 309 -28.04 -18.69 2.33
N LEU A 310 -27.18 -19.31 3.14
CA LEU A 310 -25.72 -19.07 3.13
C LEU A 310 -25.00 -19.64 1.91
N THR A 311 -25.59 -20.61 1.21
CA THR A 311 -24.99 -21.25 0.05
C THR A 311 -25.33 -20.52 -1.26
N HIS A 312 -26.24 -19.56 -1.24
CA HIS A 312 -26.66 -18.88 -2.46
C HIS A 312 -25.58 -17.92 -2.98
N VAL A 313 -25.37 -17.87 -4.30
CA VAL A 313 -24.33 -17.01 -4.91
C VAL A 313 -24.52 -15.51 -4.61
N ALA A 314 -25.75 -15.09 -4.29
CA ALA A 314 -26.08 -13.71 -3.92
C ALA A 314 -25.47 -13.23 -2.59
N VAL A 315 -24.98 -14.16 -1.75
CA VAL A 315 -24.31 -13.81 -0.48
C VAL A 315 -22.78 -13.86 -0.60
N ALA A 316 -22.24 -14.09 -1.80
CA ALA A 316 -20.79 -14.22 -2.02
C ALA A 316 -20.00 -12.96 -1.63
N GLU A 317 -20.53 -11.76 -1.88
CA GLU A 317 -19.87 -10.52 -1.44
C GLU A 317 -19.77 -10.43 0.08
N GLN A 318 -20.78 -10.88 0.81
CA GLN A 318 -20.82 -10.84 2.27
C GLN A 318 -19.87 -11.88 2.90
N TRP A 319 -19.80 -13.08 2.30
CA TRP A 319 -18.77 -14.07 2.61
C TRP A 319 -17.37 -13.50 2.38
N MET A 320 -17.13 -12.86 1.23
CA MET A 320 -15.82 -12.28 0.90
C MET A 320 -15.45 -11.16 1.88
N ALA A 321 -16.38 -10.27 2.22
CA ALA A 321 -16.17 -9.16 3.14
C ALA A 321 -15.90 -9.62 4.58
N SER A 322 -16.48 -10.75 4.99
CA SER A 322 -16.37 -11.29 6.36
C SER A 322 -15.34 -12.44 6.48
N ALA A 323 -14.60 -12.72 5.40
CA ALA A 323 -13.76 -13.92 5.30
C ALA A 323 -12.70 -13.98 6.41
N ASP A 324 -12.04 -12.86 6.71
CA ASP A 324 -10.96 -12.82 7.71
C ASP A 324 -11.48 -13.09 9.12
N GLU A 325 -12.64 -12.54 9.49
CA GLU A 325 -13.28 -12.76 10.80
C GLU A 325 -13.75 -14.22 10.95
N ILE A 326 -14.39 -14.78 9.91
CA ILE A 326 -14.83 -16.18 9.87
C ILE A 326 -13.62 -17.10 10.01
N MET A 327 -12.57 -16.87 9.22
CA MET A 327 -11.38 -17.70 9.23
C MET A 327 -10.62 -17.61 10.54
N PHE A 328 -10.56 -16.42 11.15
CA PHE A 328 -9.96 -16.23 12.47
C PHE A 328 -10.69 -17.07 13.53
N ALA A 329 -12.00 -16.92 13.66
CA ALA A 329 -12.81 -17.64 14.65
C ALA A 329 -12.73 -19.17 14.48
N LEU A 330 -12.81 -19.68 13.25
CA LEU A 330 -12.68 -21.11 12.97
C LEU A 330 -11.28 -21.64 13.27
N SER A 331 -10.22 -20.87 12.94
CA SER A 331 -8.84 -21.26 13.22
C SER A 331 -8.57 -21.33 14.72
N GLU A 332 -9.08 -20.36 15.47
CA GLU A 332 -8.97 -20.29 16.93
C GLU A 332 -9.68 -21.47 17.60
N ALA A 333 -10.91 -21.79 17.16
CA ALA A 333 -11.66 -22.94 17.68
C ALA A 333 -10.93 -24.27 17.46
N ARG A 334 -10.38 -24.49 16.26
CA ARG A 334 -9.60 -25.69 15.92
C ARG A 334 -8.30 -25.76 16.74
N ASP A 335 -7.54 -24.67 16.79
CA ASP A 335 -6.24 -24.63 17.48
C ASP A 335 -6.42 -24.77 19.01
N THR A 336 -7.53 -24.28 19.55
CA THR A 336 -7.94 -24.50 20.95
C THR A 336 -8.24 -25.98 21.21
N ALA A 337 -9.07 -26.61 20.38
CA ALA A 337 -9.36 -28.05 20.49
C ALA A 337 -8.09 -28.91 20.37
N GLU A 338 -7.15 -28.53 19.49
CA GLU A 338 -5.86 -29.20 19.38
C GLU A 338 -5.01 -29.05 20.65
N THR A 339 -5.00 -27.87 21.25
CA THR A 339 -4.25 -27.58 22.48
C THR A 339 -4.83 -28.30 23.69
N GLU A 340 -6.15 -28.37 23.80
CA GLU A 340 -6.85 -29.14 24.83
C GLU A 340 -6.53 -30.64 24.68
N LEU A 341 -6.64 -31.19 23.48
CA LEU A 341 -6.34 -32.60 23.21
C LEU A 341 -4.89 -32.97 23.56
N ARG A 342 -3.93 -32.09 23.30
CA ARG A 342 -2.52 -32.28 23.71
C ARG A 342 -2.33 -32.39 25.22
N ARG A 343 -3.13 -31.64 25.99
CA ARG A 343 -3.04 -31.57 27.46
C ARG A 343 -3.90 -32.62 28.16
N ALA A 344 -4.79 -33.28 27.43
CA ALA A 344 -5.80 -34.15 28.00
C ALA A 344 -5.24 -35.48 28.53
N GLU A 345 -5.80 -35.91 29.65
CA GLU A 345 -5.63 -37.27 30.18
C GLU A 345 -6.30 -38.32 29.28
N ALA A 346 -5.88 -39.58 29.40
CA ALA A 346 -6.30 -40.67 28.52
C ALA A 346 -7.82 -40.80 28.35
N ARG A 347 -8.61 -40.61 29.43
CA ARG A 347 -10.07 -40.73 29.41
C ARG A 347 -10.76 -39.65 28.58
N ALA A 348 -10.22 -38.43 28.51
CA ALA A 348 -10.82 -37.29 27.79
C ALA A 348 -10.34 -37.18 26.33
N LYS A 349 -9.32 -37.95 25.93
CA LYS A 349 -8.72 -37.85 24.59
C LYS A 349 -9.69 -38.20 23.46
N ALA A 350 -10.60 -39.15 23.66
CA ALA A 350 -11.55 -39.56 22.61
C ALA A 350 -12.56 -38.44 22.27
N ASP A 351 -13.13 -37.81 23.29
CA ASP A 351 -14.09 -36.72 23.12
C ASP A 351 -13.41 -35.49 22.52
N LEU A 352 -12.21 -35.15 22.99
CA LEU A 352 -11.44 -34.03 22.47
C LEU A 352 -10.92 -34.27 21.03
N ALA A 353 -10.60 -35.51 20.67
CA ALA A 353 -10.30 -35.88 19.28
C ALA A 353 -11.52 -35.70 18.38
N THR A 354 -12.72 -36.06 18.86
CA THR A 354 -13.97 -35.82 18.15
C THR A 354 -14.25 -34.32 17.99
N ARG A 355 -14.03 -33.52 19.04
CA ARG A 355 -14.13 -32.06 18.99
C ARG A 355 -13.13 -31.43 18.00
N LEU A 356 -11.88 -31.89 17.98
CA LEU A 356 -10.88 -31.44 17.00
C LEU A 356 -11.29 -31.81 15.57
N ARG A 357 -11.87 -33.00 15.36
CA ARG A 357 -12.40 -33.39 14.04
C ARG A 357 -13.53 -32.46 13.59
N GLN A 358 -14.52 -32.21 14.44
CA GLN A 358 -15.67 -31.33 14.15
C GLN A 358 -15.22 -29.88 13.87
N THR A 359 -14.34 -29.33 14.70
CA THR A 359 -13.81 -27.97 14.50
C THR A 359 -12.91 -27.88 13.27
N GLY A 360 -12.16 -28.93 12.94
CA GLY A 360 -11.38 -29.03 11.72
C GLY A 360 -12.24 -29.14 10.45
N GLU A 361 -13.34 -29.89 10.49
CA GLU A 361 -14.35 -29.94 9.42
C GLU A 361 -15.02 -28.59 9.19
N ALA A 362 -15.42 -27.91 10.27
CA ALA A 362 -15.97 -26.55 10.20
C ALA A 362 -14.97 -25.56 9.59
N TYR A 363 -13.69 -25.63 10.00
CA TYR A 363 -12.61 -24.83 9.42
C TYR A 363 -12.39 -25.15 7.93
N ALA A 364 -12.41 -26.43 7.54
CA ALA A 364 -12.28 -26.85 6.16
C ALA A 364 -13.40 -26.28 5.29
N ARG A 365 -14.65 -26.40 5.74
CA ARG A 365 -15.83 -25.91 5.02
C ARG A 365 -15.84 -24.38 4.93
N GLY A 366 -15.52 -23.68 6.01
CA GLY A 366 -15.39 -22.22 6.01
C GLY A 366 -14.29 -21.73 5.06
N SER A 367 -13.12 -22.38 5.06
CA SER A 367 -12.01 -22.07 4.14
C SER A 367 -12.40 -22.24 2.67
N ALA A 368 -13.11 -23.32 2.35
CA ALA A 368 -13.59 -23.59 1.01
C ALA A 368 -14.63 -22.55 0.54
N LEU A 369 -15.65 -22.25 1.36
CA LEU A 369 -16.71 -21.30 1.01
C LEU A 369 -16.18 -19.86 0.90
N CYS A 370 -15.25 -19.44 1.77
CA CYS A 370 -14.59 -18.14 1.65
C CYS A 370 -13.78 -18.02 0.34
N LEU A 371 -13.09 -19.08 -0.07
CA LEU A 371 -12.37 -19.11 -1.34
C LEU A 371 -13.34 -19.10 -2.52
N GLU A 372 -14.41 -19.90 -2.48
CA GLU A 372 -15.44 -19.95 -3.51
C GLU A 372 -16.08 -18.59 -3.72
N ALA A 373 -16.50 -17.94 -2.63
CA ALA A 373 -17.11 -16.61 -2.65
C ALA A 373 -16.21 -15.58 -3.34
N ARG A 374 -14.89 -15.59 -3.04
CA ARG A 374 -13.92 -14.72 -3.70
C ARG A 374 -13.83 -14.96 -5.22
N LEU A 375 -13.86 -16.22 -5.64
CA LEU A 375 -13.84 -16.58 -7.06
C LEU A 375 -15.16 -16.22 -7.76
N ILE A 376 -16.30 -16.42 -7.10
CA ILE A 376 -17.63 -16.01 -7.57
C ILE A 376 -17.69 -14.49 -7.77
N VAL A 377 -17.22 -13.69 -6.81
CA VAL A 377 -17.15 -12.23 -6.93
C VAL A 377 -16.29 -11.81 -8.13
N GLY A 378 -15.15 -12.48 -8.34
CA GLY A 378 -14.36 -12.30 -9.57
C GLY A 378 -15.18 -12.59 -10.84
N SER A 379 -15.95 -13.68 -10.85
CA SER A 379 -16.82 -14.01 -11.99
C SER A 379 -17.92 -12.97 -12.22
N PHE A 380 -18.47 -12.37 -11.16
CA PHE A 380 -19.47 -11.29 -11.26
C PHE A 380 -18.87 -10.09 -11.98
N HIS A 381 -17.67 -9.66 -11.61
CA HIS A 381 -17.00 -8.55 -12.28
C HIS A 381 -16.81 -8.76 -13.79
N VAL A 382 -16.49 -9.97 -14.22
CA VAL A 382 -16.38 -10.30 -15.66
C VAL A 382 -17.74 -10.24 -16.33
N ARG A 383 -18.78 -10.85 -15.74
CA ARG A 383 -20.15 -10.81 -16.30
C ARG A 383 -20.68 -9.38 -16.42
N ILE A 384 -20.48 -8.58 -15.39
CA ILE A 384 -20.80 -7.14 -15.39
C ILE A 384 -20.07 -6.43 -16.53
N ALA A 385 -18.76 -6.67 -16.68
CA ALA A 385 -18.00 -6.08 -17.77
C ALA A 385 -18.51 -6.52 -19.16
N ARG A 386 -18.90 -7.79 -19.34
CA ARG A 386 -19.51 -8.28 -20.59
C ARG A 386 -20.84 -7.58 -20.88
N LEU A 387 -21.70 -7.42 -19.88
CA LEU A 387 -22.99 -6.75 -20.02
C LEU A 387 -22.83 -5.27 -20.36
N LEU A 388 -21.95 -4.55 -19.65
CA LEU A 388 -21.63 -3.16 -19.95
C LEU A 388 -21.04 -3.00 -21.37
N CYS A 389 -20.29 -3.99 -21.85
CA CYS A 389 -19.80 -4.06 -23.22
C CYS A 389 -20.82 -4.63 -24.23
N GLY A 390 -22.04 -4.98 -23.81
CA GLY A 390 -23.10 -5.47 -24.67
C GLY A 390 -23.88 -4.33 -25.34
N ASP A 391 -24.42 -4.58 -26.54
CA ASP A 391 -25.18 -3.57 -27.29
C ASP A 391 -26.41 -3.04 -26.55
N SER A 392 -27.10 -3.90 -25.79
CA SER A 392 -28.30 -3.52 -25.03
C SER A 392 -28.00 -2.46 -23.98
N VAL A 393 -26.99 -2.69 -23.12
CA VAL A 393 -26.62 -1.75 -22.07
C VAL A 393 -25.98 -0.50 -22.65
N ARG A 394 -25.21 -0.61 -23.75
CA ARG A 394 -24.70 0.55 -24.48
C ARG A 394 -25.82 1.45 -25.00
N ARG A 395 -26.84 0.88 -25.65
CA ARG A 395 -28.02 1.63 -26.12
C ARG A 395 -28.76 2.27 -24.96
N LEU A 396 -29.02 1.50 -23.90
CA LEU A 396 -29.67 2.02 -22.69
C LEU A 396 -28.91 3.21 -22.10
N ARG A 397 -27.57 3.13 -22.04
CA ARG A 397 -26.71 4.22 -21.59
C ARG A 397 -26.84 5.44 -22.49
N THR A 398 -26.74 5.26 -23.81
CA THR A 398 -26.89 6.37 -24.77
C THR A 398 -28.25 7.04 -24.63
N ASP A 399 -29.34 6.26 -24.54
CA ASP A 399 -30.71 6.78 -24.39
C ASP A 399 -30.87 7.57 -23.09
N CYS A 400 -30.36 7.04 -21.97
CA CYS A 400 -30.45 7.72 -20.69
C CYS A 400 -29.63 9.02 -20.66
N LEU A 401 -28.44 9.03 -21.27
CA LEU A 401 -27.60 10.23 -21.36
C LEU A 401 -28.22 11.28 -22.29
N ALA A 402 -28.84 10.87 -23.40
CA ALA A 402 -29.55 11.76 -24.29
C ALA A 402 -30.77 12.40 -23.59
N GLU A 403 -31.58 11.60 -22.88
CA GLU A 403 -32.73 12.09 -22.11
C GLU A 403 -32.30 13.02 -20.97
N ALA A 404 -31.17 12.73 -20.30
CA ALA A 404 -30.60 13.61 -19.28
C ALA A 404 -30.14 14.94 -19.87
N MET A 405 -29.52 14.91 -21.05
CA MET A 405 -29.12 16.10 -21.78
C MET A 405 -30.33 16.96 -22.21
N MET A 406 -31.43 16.34 -22.65
CA MET A 406 -32.68 17.05 -22.97
C MET A 406 -33.29 17.71 -21.74
N SER A 407 -33.38 16.99 -20.62
CA SER A 407 -33.85 17.52 -19.33
C SER A 407 -32.99 18.70 -18.84
N LEU A 408 -31.68 18.63 -19.07
CA LEU A 408 -30.77 19.73 -18.76
C LEU A 408 -30.94 20.92 -19.71
N ALA A 409 -31.21 20.68 -21.00
CA ALA A 409 -31.52 21.71 -21.99
C ALA A 409 -32.75 22.53 -21.61
N GLU A 410 -33.80 21.88 -21.12
CA GLU A 410 -35.03 22.51 -20.65
C GLU A 410 -34.81 23.36 -19.39
N SER A 411 -34.06 22.83 -18.43
CA SER A 411 -33.82 23.52 -17.14
C SER A 411 -32.74 24.60 -17.20
N HIS A 412 -31.76 24.46 -18.11
CA HIS A 412 -30.62 25.34 -18.25
C HIS A 412 -30.33 25.63 -19.74
N PRO A 413 -31.18 26.39 -20.43
CA PRO A 413 -31.03 26.64 -21.87
C PRO A 413 -29.75 27.41 -22.22
N GLY A 414 -29.32 28.34 -21.35
CA GLY A 414 -28.11 29.14 -21.56
C GLY A 414 -26.84 28.30 -21.61
N ILE A 415 -26.63 27.43 -20.61
CA ILE A 415 -25.42 26.56 -20.58
C ILE A 415 -25.42 25.59 -21.76
N THR A 416 -26.60 25.10 -22.12
CA THR A 416 -26.77 24.12 -23.18
C THR A 416 -26.45 24.70 -24.54
N ARG A 417 -26.93 25.92 -24.82
CA ARG A 417 -26.63 26.63 -26.05
C ARG A 417 -25.11 26.85 -26.21
N VAL A 418 -24.43 27.33 -25.18
CA VAL A 418 -22.97 27.57 -25.23
C VAL A 418 -22.20 26.28 -25.51
N VAL A 419 -22.61 25.16 -24.89
CA VAL A 419 -22.00 23.84 -25.15
C VAL A 419 -22.22 23.40 -26.60
N LEU A 420 -23.46 23.43 -27.08
CA LEU A 420 -23.81 23.00 -28.44
C LEU A 420 -23.11 23.85 -29.51
N ASP A 421 -23.03 25.16 -29.32
CA ASP A 421 -22.34 26.07 -30.24
C ASP A 421 -20.84 25.77 -30.27
N ALA A 422 -20.19 25.63 -29.10
CA ALA A 422 -18.77 25.29 -29.02
C ALA A 422 -18.46 23.91 -29.63
N CYS A 423 -19.32 22.92 -29.41
CA CYS A 423 -19.16 21.60 -30.01
C CYS A 423 -19.38 21.61 -31.53
N ARG A 424 -20.32 22.41 -32.05
CA ARG A 424 -20.56 22.57 -33.49
C ARG A 424 -19.37 23.24 -34.17
N GLU A 425 -18.87 24.34 -33.61
CA GLU A 425 -17.68 25.03 -34.10
C GLU A 425 -16.45 24.13 -34.10
N HIS A 426 -16.26 23.35 -33.04
CA HIS A 426 -15.16 22.39 -32.97
C HIS A 426 -15.26 21.32 -34.08
N ARG A 427 -16.44 20.72 -34.27
CA ARG A 427 -16.66 19.71 -35.32
C ARG A 427 -16.38 20.25 -36.72
N ALA A 428 -16.68 21.51 -36.99
CA ALA A 428 -16.43 22.13 -38.30
C ALA A 428 -14.93 22.19 -38.68
N GLY A 429 -14.02 22.15 -37.70
CA GLY A 429 -12.57 22.20 -37.91
C GLY A 429 -11.80 20.97 -37.43
N CYS A 430 -12.47 19.94 -36.90
CA CYS A 430 -11.80 18.79 -36.30
C CYS A 430 -11.64 17.65 -37.32
N ALA A 431 -10.40 17.23 -37.56
CA ALA A 431 -10.11 16.08 -38.42
C ALA A 431 -10.68 14.76 -37.88
N ASP A 432 -10.94 14.67 -36.57
CA ASP A 432 -11.51 13.49 -35.93
C ASP A 432 -13.05 13.49 -35.93
N ALA A 433 -13.71 14.49 -36.55
CA ALA A 433 -15.17 14.62 -36.52
C ALA A 433 -15.90 13.49 -37.27
N ASP A 434 -15.27 12.90 -38.28
CA ASP A 434 -15.83 11.81 -39.09
C ASP A 434 -15.32 10.41 -38.67
N GLY A 435 -14.55 10.35 -37.57
CA GLY A 435 -14.02 9.10 -37.05
C GLY A 435 -15.09 8.23 -36.36
N PRO A 436 -14.79 6.93 -36.11
CA PRO A 436 -15.71 6.00 -35.44
C PRO A 436 -16.00 6.34 -33.97
N ASP A 437 -15.22 7.22 -33.34
CA ASP A 437 -15.44 7.76 -31.99
C ASP A 437 -15.12 9.27 -32.00
N PRO A 438 -16.00 10.07 -32.63
CA PRO A 438 -15.65 11.39 -33.09
C PRO A 438 -15.33 12.32 -31.92
N CYS A 439 -14.21 13.05 -32.04
CA CYS A 439 -13.75 14.06 -31.09
C CYS A 439 -13.60 13.58 -29.63
N ARG A 440 -13.33 12.28 -29.38
CA ARG A 440 -13.21 11.76 -28.00
C ARG A 440 -12.13 12.43 -27.16
N SER A 441 -10.95 12.61 -27.73
CA SER A 441 -9.82 13.30 -27.09
C SER A 441 -10.05 14.81 -26.96
N CYS A 442 -11.00 15.36 -27.72
CA CYS A 442 -11.23 16.80 -27.81
C CYS A 442 -12.18 17.34 -26.72
N ALA A 443 -12.96 16.47 -26.07
CA ALA A 443 -13.95 16.89 -25.07
C ALA A 443 -13.39 17.77 -23.93
N PRO A 444 -12.20 17.50 -23.34
CA PRO A 444 -11.61 18.39 -22.34
C PRO A 444 -11.30 19.78 -22.90
N THR A 445 -10.75 19.85 -24.12
CA THR A 445 -10.42 21.10 -24.79
C THR A 445 -11.67 21.93 -25.08
N VAL A 446 -12.73 21.30 -25.59
CA VAL A 446 -13.99 21.99 -25.87
C VAL A 446 -14.66 22.43 -24.55
N ALA A 447 -14.56 21.64 -23.48
CA ALA A 447 -15.05 22.04 -22.16
C ALA A 447 -14.34 23.29 -21.62
N GLU A 448 -13.03 23.43 -21.82
CA GLU A 448 -12.30 24.66 -21.47
C GLU A 448 -12.80 25.87 -22.28
N VAL A 449 -13.05 25.71 -23.57
CA VAL A 449 -13.63 26.78 -24.42
C VAL A 449 -14.99 27.21 -23.86
N VAL A 450 -15.85 26.26 -23.49
CA VAL A 450 -17.16 26.56 -22.91
C VAL A 450 -17.02 27.27 -21.56
N ARG A 451 -16.11 26.83 -20.68
CA ARG A 451 -15.84 27.51 -19.39
C ARG A 451 -15.37 28.94 -19.61
N GLY A 452 -14.49 29.17 -20.57
CA GLY A 452 -14.02 30.51 -20.96
C GLY A 452 -15.16 31.40 -21.47
N ARG A 453 -16.04 30.89 -22.34
CA ARG A 453 -17.22 31.63 -22.83
C ARG A 453 -18.17 32.00 -21.70
N ARG A 454 -18.43 31.07 -20.77
CA ARG A 454 -19.25 31.33 -19.59
C ARG A 454 -18.64 32.38 -18.67
N ALA A 455 -17.32 32.32 -18.46
CA ALA A 455 -16.62 33.31 -17.64
C ALA A 455 -16.76 34.72 -18.25
N ARG A 456 -16.59 34.86 -19.57
CA ARG A 456 -16.77 36.14 -20.28
C ARG A 456 -18.21 36.67 -20.22
N ALA A 457 -19.19 35.79 -20.40
CA ALA A 457 -20.61 36.16 -20.31
C ALA A 457 -21.03 36.60 -18.90
N LEU A 458 -20.27 36.25 -17.86
CA LEU A 458 -20.50 36.73 -16.48
C LEU A 458 -19.78 38.06 -16.18
N THR A 459 -18.75 38.42 -16.94
CA THR A 459 -17.99 39.67 -16.76
C THR A 459 -18.42 40.81 -17.69
N GLU A 460 -19.05 40.52 -18.83
CA GLU A 460 -19.59 41.55 -19.71
C GLU A 460 -20.99 41.98 -19.25
N PRO A 461 -21.18 43.25 -18.84
CA PRO A 461 -22.53 43.77 -18.62
C PRO A 461 -23.27 43.81 -19.96
N ASP A 462 -24.45 43.21 -19.97
CA ASP A 462 -25.33 43.01 -21.12
C ASP A 462 -25.44 44.28 -22.00
N PRO A 463 -25.05 44.24 -23.29
CA PRO A 463 -25.01 45.43 -24.15
C PRO A 463 -26.38 45.91 -24.64
N VAL A 464 -27.49 45.34 -24.15
CA VAL A 464 -28.85 45.62 -24.68
C VAL A 464 -29.65 46.65 -23.85
N LEU A 465 -29.15 47.15 -22.72
CA LEU A 465 -29.79 48.25 -21.98
C LEU A 465 -28.93 49.53 -21.99
N ARG A 466 -28.78 50.15 -23.17
CA ARG A 466 -28.40 51.57 -23.26
C ARG A 466 -29.65 52.44 -23.11
N VAL A 467 -29.87 52.96 -21.90
CA VAL A 467 -30.69 54.15 -21.68
C VAL A 467 -29.82 55.39 -22.00
N PRO A 468 -30.31 56.42 -22.72
CA PRO A 468 -29.52 57.61 -23.03
C PRO A 468 -29.26 58.47 -21.78
N ASP A 469 -28.04 58.99 -21.67
CA ASP A 469 -27.52 59.83 -20.59
C ASP A 469 -28.36 61.08 -20.27
N PRO A 470 -28.38 61.51 -19.00
CA PRO A 470 -28.35 62.92 -18.63
C PRO A 470 -26.96 63.34 -18.11
N GLN A 471 -26.48 64.45 -18.68
CA GLN A 471 -25.26 65.19 -18.36
C GLN A 471 -25.36 65.93 -16.98
N PRO A 472 -24.28 66.56 -16.46
CA PRO A 472 -23.56 66.14 -15.27
C PRO A 472 -23.71 67.10 -14.07
N ALA A 473 -23.42 66.60 -12.85
CA ALA A 473 -23.05 67.43 -11.71
C ALA A 473 -21.81 66.84 -11.02
N ALA A 474 -20.74 67.66 -10.94
CA ALA A 474 -19.49 67.44 -10.19
C ALA A 474 -19.81 67.35 -8.68
N VAL A 475 -19.40 66.36 -7.87
CA VAL A 475 -18.07 65.80 -7.48
C VAL A 475 -17.26 66.71 -6.54
N ASP A 476 -17.22 66.29 -5.27
CA ASP A 476 -16.08 66.29 -4.32
C ASP A 476 -16.32 65.03 -3.45
N ASP A 477 -15.75 63.86 -3.76
CA ASP A 477 -14.42 63.30 -3.42
C ASP A 477 -14.21 62.94 -1.93
N GLU A 478 -14.47 61.66 -1.61
CA GLU A 478 -13.75 60.92 -0.57
C GLU A 478 -13.42 59.50 -1.08
N GLN A 479 -12.15 59.29 -1.43
CA GLN A 479 -11.51 58.03 -1.85
C GLN A 479 -11.27 57.10 -0.63
N PRO A 480 -11.24 55.75 -0.77
CA PRO A 480 -10.07 55.11 -1.38
C PRO A 480 -10.30 53.82 -2.18
N SER A 481 -9.60 53.80 -3.32
CA SER A 481 -8.74 52.75 -3.92
C SER A 481 -9.28 51.36 -4.39
N PRO A 482 -8.89 50.91 -5.60
CA PRO A 482 -9.49 49.77 -6.32
C PRO A 482 -8.68 48.46 -6.21
N LYS A 483 -9.37 47.32 -6.43
CA LYS A 483 -8.73 46.01 -6.70
C LYS A 483 -8.69 45.72 -8.21
N PRO A 484 -7.58 45.19 -8.76
CA PRO A 484 -7.40 44.88 -10.19
C PRO A 484 -7.96 43.49 -10.61
N PRO A 485 -8.04 43.21 -11.93
CA PRO A 485 -8.87 42.15 -12.53
C PRO A 485 -8.15 40.79 -12.71
N VAL A 486 -8.93 39.74 -13.03
CA VAL A 486 -8.58 38.31 -12.93
C VAL A 486 -8.21 37.67 -14.28
N GLU A 487 -7.00 37.09 -14.38
CA GLU A 487 -6.52 36.21 -15.47
C GLU A 487 -6.74 34.70 -15.18
N HIS A 488 -6.90 33.89 -16.23
CA HIS A 488 -7.10 32.43 -16.17
C HIS A 488 -5.88 31.67 -15.59
N ARG A 489 -6.11 30.84 -14.55
CA ARG A 489 -5.08 30.12 -13.80
C ARG A 489 -4.88 28.67 -14.30
N PRO A 490 -3.64 28.23 -14.60
CA PRO A 490 -3.31 26.81 -14.74
C PRO A 490 -3.59 26.08 -13.42
N ASP A 491 -3.86 24.78 -13.50
CA ASP A 491 -4.14 23.88 -12.37
C ASP A 491 -3.15 24.18 -11.23
N SER A 492 -3.64 24.75 -10.11
CA SER A 492 -2.81 25.43 -9.10
C SER A 492 -1.93 24.48 -8.28
N ASN A 493 -1.98 23.19 -8.60
CA ASN A 493 -1.25 22.15 -7.91
C ASN A 493 0.20 22.10 -8.39
N LEU A 494 1.14 22.01 -7.45
CA LEU A 494 2.58 21.90 -7.76
C LEU A 494 2.92 20.59 -8.51
N VAL A 495 2.27 19.48 -8.12
CA VAL A 495 2.48 18.12 -8.65
C VAL A 495 1.17 17.34 -8.72
N CYS A 496 1.18 16.23 -9.46
CA CYS A 496 0.06 15.30 -9.59
C CYS A 496 -0.43 14.83 -8.19
N PRO A 497 -1.73 14.97 -7.85
CA PRO A 497 -2.27 14.61 -6.53
C PRO A 497 -2.00 13.16 -6.11
N ALA A 498 -1.85 12.25 -7.09
CA ALA A 498 -1.48 10.86 -6.84
C ALA A 498 -0.08 10.72 -6.21
N ILE A 499 0.88 11.58 -6.59
CA ILE A 499 2.22 11.61 -6.00
C ILE A 499 2.15 12.16 -4.57
N VAL A 500 1.39 13.24 -4.36
CA VAL A 500 1.20 13.84 -3.02
C VAL A 500 0.64 12.80 -2.05
N ARG A 501 -0.34 12.00 -2.47
CA ARG A 501 -0.92 10.91 -1.67
C ARG A 501 0.07 9.77 -1.37
N GLN A 502 1.00 9.49 -2.28
CA GLN A 502 2.00 8.42 -2.13
C GLN A 502 3.19 8.81 -1.27
N VAL A 503 3.41 10.12 -1.07
CA VAL A 503 4.59 10.63 -0.38
C VAL A 503 4.23 11.66 0.69
N PRO A 504 3.30 11.35 1.62
CA PRO A 504 3.04 12.22 2.74
C PRO A 504 4.33 12.31 3.57
N LYS A 505 4.75 13.53 3.96
CA LYS A 505 5.94 13.81 4.81
C LYS A 505 7.32 13.88 4.10
N LYS A 506 7.39 14.09 2.79
CA LYS A 506 8.66 14.48 2.12
C LYS A 506 8.55 15.84 1.47
N ARG A 507 9.65 16.58 1.43
CA ARG A 507 9.78 17.83 0.65
C ARG A 507 9.70 17.47 -0.83
N VAL A 508 8.54 17.67 -1.44
CA VAL A 508 8.34 17.38 -2.87
C VAL A 508 8.97 18.50 -3.69
N VAL A 509 9.80 18.11 -4.66
CA VAL A 509 10.57 19.02 -5.51
C VAL A 509 10.38 18.58 -6.95
N VAL A 510 9.82 19.45 -7.78
CA VAL A 510 9.69 19.21 -9.22
C VAL A 510 10.97 19.66 -9.89
N VAL A 511 11.54 18.81 -10.74
CA VAL A 511 12.77 19.09 -11.47
C VAL A 511 12.49 18.94 -12.97
N GLU A 512 12.80 19.99 -13.73
CA GLU A 512 12.67 20.04 -15.18
C GLU A 512 13.97 20.55 -15.81
N THR A 513 14.15 20.23 -17.09
CA THR A 513 15.31 20.63 -17.88
C THR A 513 14.90 21.25 -19.20
N PHE A 514 15.78 22.07 -19.77
CA PHE A 514 15.58 22.69 -21.07
C PHE A 514 16.91 22.77 -21.83
N SER A 515 16.98 22.09 -22.97
CA SER A 515 18.19 21.99 -23.82
C SER A 515 18.25 23.08 -24.88
N TRP A 516 19.44 23.63 -25.13
CA TRP A 516 19.68 24.72 -26.11
C TRP A 516 20.51 24.30 -27.34
N GLY A 517 20.74 23.00 -27.56
CA GLY A 517 21.65 22.50 -28.61
C GLY A 517 23.10 22.36 -28.11
N ASP A 518 23.95 21.69 -28.87
CA ASP A 518 25.38 21.43 -28.55
C ASP A 518 25.65 20.79 -27.17
N GLY A 519 24.67 20.07 -26.64
CA GLY A 519 24.71 19.44 -25.32
C GLY A 519 24.58 20.41 -24.15
N TRP A 520 24.35 21.70 -24.39
CA TRP A 520 24.07 22.68 -23.33
C TRP A 520 22.62 22.60 -22.88
N PHE A 521 22.40 22.63 -21.57
CA PHE A 521 21.06 22.64 -21.00
C PHE A 521 21.01 23.47 -19.71
N GLY A 522 19.85 24.04 -19.43
CA GLY A 522 19.48 24.56 -18.12
C GLY A 522 18.62 23.56 -17.36
N TYR A 523 18.67 23.61 -16.04
CA TYR A 523 17.76 22.90 -15.17
C TYR A 523 17.17 23.85 -14.15
N GLY A 524 15.93 23.57 -13.76
CA GLY A 524 15.20 24.32 -12.75
C GLY A 524 14.46 23.36 -11.84
N TRP A 525 14.30 23.75 -10.59
CA TRP A 525 13.50 23.02 -9.63
C TRP A 525 12.67 23.95 -8.77
N VAL A 526 11.50 23.47 -8.36
CA VAL A 526 10.55 24.18 -7.50
C VAL A 526 10.02 23.21 -6.46
N ASP A 527 9.92 23.65 -5.21
CA ASP A 527 9.42 22.81 -4.13
C ASP A 527 8.04 23.22 -3.60
N GLY A 528 7.50 22.39 -2.69
CA GLY A 528 6.23 22.62 -1.98
C GLY A 528 6.12 23.93 -1.20
N SER A 529 7.23 24.59 -0.91
CA SER A 529 7.28 25.87 -0.18
C SER A 529 7.46 27.08 -1.10
N GLY A 530 7.58 26.86 -2.41
CA GLY A 530 7.90 27.90 -3.38
C GLY A 530 9.39 28.27 -3.43
N GLN A 531 10.26 27.53 -2.73
CA GLN A 531 11.69 27.65 -2.96
C GLN A 531 12.03 27.08 -4.33
N THR A 532 12.90 27.79 -5.02
CA THR A 532 13.34 27.44 -6.35
C THR A 532 14.86 27.40 -6.40
N GLY A 533 15.38 26.68 -7.38
CA GLY A 533 16.77 26.77 -7.74
C GLY A 533 16.95 26.40 -9.20
N GLN A 534 18.04 26.88 -9.77
CA GLN A 534 18.33 26.70 -11.18
C GLN A 534 19.82 26.65 -11.43
N GLY A 535 20.21 26.16 -12.59
CA GLY A 535 21.58 26.21 -13.07
C GLY A 535 21.69 25.65 -14.47
N ASN A 536 22.91 25.54 -14.97
CA ASN A 536 23.18 25.00 -16.30
C ASN A 536 24.33 23.98 -16.29
N GLY A 537 24.45 23.28 -17.40
CA GLY A 537 25.47 22.27 -17.59
C GLY A 537 25.59 21.80 -19.03
N ARG A 538 26.56 20.90 -19.23
CA ARG A 538 26.73 20.14 -20.48
C ARG A 538 26.43 18.68 -20.23
N ALA A 539 25.57 18.12 -21.06
CA ALA A 539 25.18 16.72 -21.06
C ALA A 539 25.46 16.08 -22.41
N VAL A 540 25.82 14.80 -22.41
CA VAL A 540 26.07 14.05 -23.65
C VAL A 540 24.80 13.60 -24.36
N ASN A 541 23.65 13.59 -23.68
CA ASN A 541 22.33 13.28 -24.20
C ASN A 541 21.23 13.69 -23.20
N ALA A 542 19.96 13.61 -23.60
CA ALA A 542 18.81 13.98 -22.76
C ALA A 542 18.70 13.17 -21.44
N LEU A 543 19.18 11.92 -21.43
CA LEU A 543 19.21 11.13 -20.19
C LEU A 543 20.27 11.67 -19.24
N ASP A 544 21.46 11.99 -19.75
CA ASP A 544 22.54 12.60 -18.98
C ASP A 544 22.13 13.96 -18.41
N GLU A 545 21.41 14.78 -19.20
CA GLU A 545 20.80 16.06 -18.78
C GLU A 545 19.84 15.86 -17.59
N ALA A 546 18.86 14.96 -17.73
CA ALA A 546 17.86 14.73 -16.71
C ALA A 546 18.45 14.11 -15.43
N VAL A 547 19.41 13.18 -15.55
CA VAL A 547 20.11 12.60 -14.40
C VAL A 547 20.96 13.65 -13.71
N GLN A 548 21.66 14.49 -14.47
CA GLN A 548 22.48 15.56 -13.93
C GLN A 548 21.64 16.60 -13.19
N ALA A 549 20.49 17.01 -13.75
CA ALA A 549 19.55 17.92 -13.10
C ALA A 549 19.02 17.36 -11.76
N LEU A 550 18.62 16.09 -11.75
CA LEU A 550 18.14 15.42 -10.53
C LEU A 550 19.24 15.32 -9.46
N CYS A 551 20.47 14.97 -9.85
CA CYS A 551 21.58 14.90 -8.91
C CYS A 551 21.92 16.28 -8.33
N ARG A 552 21.96 17.33 -9.16
CA ARG A 552 22.25 18.69 -8.69
C ARG A 552 21.15 19.24 -7.80
N ALA A 553 19.88 19.01 -8.14
CA ALA A 553 18.76 19.35 -7.27
C ALA A 553 18.87 18.63 -5.91
N ALA A 554 19.19 17.34 -5.91
CA ALA A 554 19.40 16.57 -4.67
C ALA A 554 20.53 17.13 -3.81
N LEU A 555 21.67 17.48 -4.43
CA LEU A 555 22.85 17.98 -3.73
C LEU A 555 22.65 19.41 -3.21
N ALA A 556 22.00 20.28 -3.98
CA ALA A 556 21.73 21.67 -3.61
C ALA A 556 20.81 21.79 -2.39
N LEU A 557 19.88 20.85 -2.23
CA LEU A 557 18.91 20.84 -1.12
C LEU A 557 19.50 20.29 0.19
N GLY A 558 20.74 19.82 0.17
CA GLY A 558 21.51 19.39 1.34
C GLY A 558 21.00 18.11 2.04
N PRO A 559 21.75 17.60 3.04
CA PRO A 559 21.41 16.37 3.76
C PRO A 559 20.28 16.53 4.81
N GLY A 560 19.75 17.75 4.99
CA GLY A 560 18.91 18.14 6.14
C GLY A 560 17.45 17.69 6.14
N GLY A 561 16.93 17.03 5.09
CA GLY A 561 15.52 16.61 5.07
C GLY A 561 15.19 15.55 4.03
N ARG A 562 14.12 14.76 4.24
CA ARG A 562 13.65 13.75 3.28
C ARG A 562 13.08 14.44 2.03
N ILE A 563 13.82 14.43 0.93
CA ILE A 563 13.45 15.04 -0.34
C ILE A 563 12.81 14.00 -1.26
N HIS A 564 11.75 14.40 -1.96
CA HIS A 564 11.13 13.63 -3.01
C HIS A 564 11.18 14.38 -4.33
N LEU A 565 12.11 13.99 -5.21
CA LEU A 565 12.21 14.59 -6.54
C LEU A 565 11.14 14.00 -7.46
N VAL A 566 10.48 14.87 -8.22
CA VAL A 566 9.49 14.51 -9.23
C VAL A 566 10.02 14.97 -10.58
N THR A 567 10.04 14.07 -11.54
CA THR A 567 10.44 14.38 -12.93
C THR A 567 9.50 13.67 -13.89
N ARG A 568 9.39 14.17 -15.12
CA ARG A 568 8.67 13.47 -16.19
C ARG A 568 9.58 12.50 -16.95
N HIS A 569 10.90 12.54 -16.72
CA HIS A 569 11.86 11.69 -17.41
C HIS A 569 11.99 10.31 -16.75
N THR A 570 11.13 9.36 -17.15
CA THR A 570 11.03 8.00 -16.58
C THR A 570 12.36 7.26 -16.44
N ARG A 571 13.22 7.30 -17.46
CA ARG A 571 14.51 6.60 -17.42
C ARG A 571 15.48 7.21 -16.39
N ALA A 572 15.55 8.53 -16.27
CA ALA A 572 16.40 9.22 -15.30
C ALA A 572 15.96 8.93 -13.86
N ALA A 573 14.65 8.96 -13.61
CA ALA A 573 14.09 8.56 -12.32
C ALA A 573 14.48 7.12 -11.93
N ASN A 574 14.46 6.19 -12.88
CA ASN A 574 14.88 4.80 -12.64
C ASN A 574 16.38 4.66 -12.41
N VAL A 575 17.22 5.42 -13.13
CA VAL A 575 18.68 5.46 -12.92
C VAL A 575 19.01 5.95 -11.51
N ILE A 576 18.38 7.05 -11.07
CA ILE A 576 18.55 7.57 -9.71
C ILE A 576 18.03 6.57 -8.69
N ARG A 577 16.84 5.97 -8.87
CA ARG A 577 16.29 4.94 -7.95
C ARG A 577 17.17 3.71 -7.83
N LEU A 578 17.64 3.17 -8.95
CA LEU A 578 18.50 1.98 -8.97
C LEU A 578 19.82 2.29 -8.32
N SER A 579 20.41 3.44 -8.65
CA SER A 579 21.57 3.95 -7.93
C SER A 579 21.21 3.96 -6.45
N LEU A 580 20.17 4.71 -6.03
CA LEU A 580 19.61 4.89 -4.67
C LEU A 580 19.29 3.60 -3.89
N SER A 581 19.08 2.49 -4.58
CA SER A 581 18.92 1.17 -3.97
C SER A 581 20.24 0.40 -3.81
N ALA A 582 21.16 0.53 -4.77
CA ALA A 582 22.36 -0.32 -4.88
C ALA A 582 23.60 0.16 -4.09
N GLY A 583 23.49 1.24 -3.32
CA GLY A 583 24.62 1.93 -2.65
C GLY A 583 25.67 2.58 -3.58
N ARG A 584 25.51 2.52 -4.90
CA ARG A 584 26.53 2.94 -5.88
C ARG A 584 25.91 3.60 -7.12
N ALA A 585 26.71 4.33 -7.88
CA ALA A 585 26.29 4.88 -9.17
C ALA A 585 25.94 3.74 -10.14
N PHE A 586 24.69 3.71 -10.62
CA PHE A 586 24.22 2.78 -11.62
C PHE A 586 24.08 3.51 -12.95
N THR A 587 24.83 3.10 -13.97
CA THR A 587 24.74 3.69 -15.32
C THR A 587 24.21 2.64 -16.29
N PRO A 588 23.17 2.94 -17.11
CA PRO A 588 22.68 2.01 -18.12
C PRO A 588 23.78 1.59 -19.10
N LEU A 589 23.74 0.33 -19.58
CA LEU A 589 24.74 -0.20 -20.51
C LEU A 589 24.59 0.35 -21.93
N ASP A 590 23.42 0.90 -22.27
CA ASP A 590 23.01 1.32 -23.61
C ASP A 590 22.99 2.84 -23.80
N THR A 591 23.30 3.63 -22.77
CA THR A 591 23.32 5.09 -22.86
C THR A 591 24.43 5.64 -21.99
N THR A 592 25.36 6.38 -22.60
CA THR A 592 26.48 6.99 -21.88
C THR A 592 25.99 8.14 -21.02
N VAL A 593 26.51 8.22 -19.80
CA VAL A 593 26.41 9.42 -18.95
C VAL A 593 27.82 10.00 -18.79
N SER A 594 27.93 11.32 -18.66
CA SER A 594 29.22 11.97 -18.52
C SER A 594 29.94 11.53 -17.24
N ALA A 595 31.27 11.66 -17.21
CA ALA A 595 32.04 11.34 -16.01
C ALA A 595 31.61 12.21 -14.81
N GLY A 596 31.27 13.48 -15.05
CA GLY A 596 30.73 14.40 -14.05
C GLY A 596 29.37 13.92 -13.50
N THR A 597 28.45 13.50 -14.37
CA THR A 597 27.17 12.93 -13.95
C THR A 597 27.36 11.66 -13.13
N ARG A 598 28.32 10.79 -13.51
CA ARG A 598 28.63 9.57 -12.74
C ARG A 598 29.15 9.89 -11.34
N HIS A 599 30.00 10.91 -11.21
CA HIS A 599 30.48 11.38 -9.91
C HIS A 599 29.33 11.91 -9.04
N GLN A 600 28.51 12.81 -9.57
CA GLN A 600 27.35 13.35 -8.86
C GLN A 600 26.35 12.25 -8.45
N LEU A 601 26.15 11.27 -9.33
CA LEU A 601 25.32 10.09 -9.04
C LEU A 601 25.92 9.24 -7.92
N GLN A 602 27.25 9.16 -7.82
CA GLN A 602 27.97 8.47 -6.75
C GLN A 602 27.89 9.23 -5.42
N GLU A 603 27.92 10.56 -5.45
CA GLU A 603 27.75 11.41 -4.25
C GLU A 603 26.33 11.31 -3.71
N VAL A 604 25.32 11.47 -4.58
CA VAL A 604 23.91 11.23 -4.24
C VAL A 604 23.72 9.77 -3.78
N ALA A 605 24.53 8.86 -4.30
CA ALA A 605 24.52 7.47 -3.86
C ALA A 605 25.12 7.21 -2.48
N ALA A 606 26.14 7.96 -2.10
CA ALA A 606 26.81 7.79 -0.82
C ALA A 606 26.02 8.42 0.34
N GLY A 607 25.32 9.54 0.11
CA GLY A 607 24.66 10.33 1.17
C GLY A 607 23.33 9.78 1.73
N ARG A 608 23.08 8.47 1.82
CA ARG A 608 21.69 7.93 1.81
C ARG A 608 20.93 7.79 3.13
N ARG A 609 19.76 8.44 3.13
CA ARG A 609 18.39 7.90 3.41
C ARG A 609 17.28 8.91 3.06
N ALA A 610 17.66 10.12 2.67
CA ALA A 610 16.75 11.25 2.55
C ALA A 610 16.15 11.44 1.13
N VAL A 611 16.82 11.04 0.06
CA VAL A 611 16.35 11.31 -1.31
C VAL A 611 15.52 10.15 -1.86
N THR A 612 14.37 10.46 -2.44
CA THR A 612 13.57 9.52 -3.25
C THR A 612 13.13 10.21 -4.53
N VAL A 613 12.84 9.45 -5.58
CA VAL A 613 12.42 10.00 -6.87
C VAL A 613 11.13 9.34 -7.35
N SER A 614 10.22 10.09 -7.97
CA SER A 614 9.09 9.58 -8.72
C SER A 614 8.94 10.18 -10.11
N VAL A 615 8.19 9.44 -10.93
CA VAL A 615 7.80 9.87 -12.26
C VAL A 615 6.42 10.47 -12.15
N ASP A 616 6.23 11.67 -12.67
CA ASP A 616 4.91 12.27 -12.80
C ASP A 616 4.04 11.42 -13.75
N PRO A 617 2.97 10.74 -13.25
CA PRO A 617 2.14 9.88 -14.07
C PRO A 617 1.10 10.69 -14.86
N CYS A 618 0.91 11.96 -14.54
CA CYS A 618 -0.10 12.81 -15.16
C CYS A 618 0.35 13.20 -16.59
N SER A 619 -0.55 13.12 -17.57
CA SER A 619 -0.28 13.50 -18.97
C SER A 619 -0.17 15.01 -19.17
N GLY A 620 -0.91 15.80 -18.37
CA GLY A 620 -0.80 17.26 -18.31
C GLY A 620 0.38 17.74 -17.46
N ARG A 621 0.81 19.00 -17.66
CA ARG A 621 1.83 19.66 -16.83
C ARG A 621 1.15 20.34 -15.64
N HIS A 622 1.72 20.16 -14.46
CA HIS A 622 1.31 20.84 -13.24
C HIS A 622 2.04 22.17 -13.07
N GLY A 623 1.53 23.06 -12.21
CA GLY A 623 2.11 24.38 -11.99
C GLY A 623 3.60 24.35 -11.64
N GLY A 624 4.04 23.36 -10.85
CA GLY A 624 5.45 23.18 -10.49
C GLY A 624 6.34 22.77 -11.67
N SER A 625 5.83 21.96 -12.59
CA SER A 625 6.56 21.57 -13.82
C SER A 625 6.70 22.75 -14.77
N VAL A 626 5.63 23.54 -14.95
CA VAL A 626 5.67 24.76 -15.78
C VAL A 626 6.67 25.78 -15.22
N GLN A 627 6.66 25.99 -13.90
CA GLN A 627 7.60 26.92 -13.25
C GLN A 627 9.05 26.42 -13.29
N ALA A 628 9.29 25.13 -13.02
CA ALA A 628 10.63 24.53 -13.07
C ALA A 628 11.23 24.59 -14.48
N GLU A 629 10.42 24.39 -15.52
CA GLU A 629 10.86 24.49 -16.91
C GLU A 629 11.15 25.95 -17.33
N GLU A 630 10.39 26.92 -16.85
CA GLU A 630 10.67 28.34 -17.09
C GLU A 630 12.00 28.76 -16.45
N LEU A 631 12.29 28.28 -15.24
CA LEU A 631 13.60 28.46 -14.59
C LEU A 631 14.73 27.77 -15.40
N ALA A 632 14.49 26.55 -15.85
CA ALA A 632 15.44 25.82 -16.69
C ALA A 632 15.74 26.59 -18.00
N ARG A 633 14.71 27.18 -18.62
CA ARG A 633 14.86 27.97 -19.84
C ARG A 633 15.72 29.21 -19.62
N ARG A 634 15.51 29.94 -18.52
CA ARG A 634 16.30 31.13 -18.15
C ARG A 634 17.76 30.77 -17.87
N ALA A 635 18.00 29.73 -17.07
CA ALA A 635 19.34 29.32 -16.71
C ALA A 635 20.16 28.79 -17.91
N GLY A 636 19.49 28.27 -18.94
CA GLY A 636 20.12 27.75 -20.16
C GLY A 636 20.53 28.81 -21.19
N GLN A 637 20.17 30.09 -21.01
CA GLN A 637 20.50 31.15 -21.99
C GLN A 637 22.03 31.36 -22.10
N PRO A 638 22.58 31.49 -23.32
CA PRO A 638 24.00 31.79 -23.52
C PRO A 638 24.38 33.12 -22.84
N GLY A 639 25.40 33.10 -21.98
CA GLY A 639 25.85 34.26 -21.22
C GLY A 639 25.34 34.34 -19.78
N TYR A 640 24.56 33.36 -19.31
CA TYR A 640 24.17 33.25 -17.90
C TYR A 640 25.37 32.84 -17.02
N ASP A 641 25.91 33.77 -16.22
CA ASP A 641 27.08 33.52 -15.37
C ASP A 641 26.70 32.69 -14.12
N THR A 642 27.47 31.65 -13.83
CA THR A 642 27.15 30.62 -12.82
C THR A 642 27.50 31.03 -11.38
N LYS A 643 28.13 32.20 -11.20
CA LYS A 643 28.54 32.71 -9.88
C LYS A 643 27.40 33.33 -9.07
N GLU A 644 26.26 33.64 -9.67
CA GLU A 644 25.04 34.08 -8.99
C GLU A 644 24.06 32.91 -8.80
N SER A 645 24.51 31.83 -8.15
CA SER A 645 23.58 30.82 -7.62
C SER A 645 23.00 31.33 -6.29
N GLU A 646 22.26 32.43 -6.34
CA GLU A 646 21.43 32.88 -5.22
C GLU A 646 20.12 32.09 -5.22
N LEU A 647 19.70 31.69 -4.02
CA LEU A 647 18.31 31.41 -3.69
C LEU A 647 17.50 32.70 -3.92
N VAL A 648 17.11 32.98 -5.15
CA VAL A 648 16.34 34.19 -5.48
C VAL A 648 14.89 33.97 -5.06
N ALA A 649 14.44 34.70 -4.02
CA ALA A 649 13.02 34.81 -3.70
C ALA A 649 12.31 35.61 -4.82
N ALA A 650 11.39 34.96 -5.55
CA ALA A 650 10.62 35.61 -6.61
C ALA A 650 9.70 36.73 -6.06
N PRO A 651 9.38 37.77 -6.86
CA PRO A 651 8.53 38.87 -6.42
C PRO A 651 7.12 38.38 -6.09
N VAL A 652 6.64 38.86 -4.94
CA VAL A 652 5.39 38.52 -4.28
C VAL A 652 4.19 38.76 -5.19
N VAL A 653 3.53 37.67 -5.60
CA VAL A 653 2.12 37.73 -6.02
C VAL A 653 1.30 37.97 -4.75
N SER A 654 0.56 39.08 -4.70
CA SER A 654 -0.26 39.46 -3.55
C SER A 654 -1.23 38.35 -3.14
N PRO A 655 -1.40 38.09 -1.83
CA PRO A 655 -2.15 36.97 -1.31
C PRO A 655 -3.65 37.27 -1.32
N GLN A 656 -4.39 36.73 -2.29
CA GLN A 656 -5.82 36.51 -2.10
C GLN A 656 -6.09 35.03 -1.98
N ALA A 657 -6.33 34.64 -0.72
CA ALA A 657 -6.84 33.36 -0.27
C ALA A 657 -6.21 32.16 -0.98
N THR A 658 -4.88 32.06 -0.92
CA THR A 658 -4.31 30.74 -0.70
C THR A 658 -4.95 30.22 0.59
N SER A 659 -5.79 29.20 0.48
CA SER A 659 -5.97 28.30 1.60
C SER A 659 -4.57 27.78 1.91
N VAL A 660 -3.94 28.46 2.87
CA VAL A 660 -3.00 27.87 3.78
C VAL A 660 -3.71 26.60 4.24
N GLU A 661 -3.44 25.47 3.58
CA GLU A 661 -3.24 24.20 4.27
C GLU A 661 -1.87 24.35 4.92
N ASP A 662 -1.72 25.32 5.82
CA ASP A 662 -1.87 25.07 7.24
C ASP A 662 -0.99 23.86 7.52
N ARG A 663 0.27 24.09 7.87
CA ARG A 663 1.11 23.02 8.37
C ARG A 663 0.61 22.70 9.77
N LEU A 664 0.28 21.44 10.04
CA LEU A 664 0.20 21.01 11.43
C LEU A 664 1.59 21.24 12.00
N THR A 665 1.71 22.11 13.01
CA THR A 665 2.93 22.29 13.82
C THR A 665 3.12 21.10 14.75
N GLY A 666 2.99 19.88 14.21
CA GLY A 666 3.24 18.66 14.95
C GLY A 666 4.39 17.86 14.39
N PRO A 667 5.19 17.23 15.26
CA PRO A 667 6.46 16.66 14.86
C PRO A 667 6.22 15.49 13.91
N ASP A 668 7.13 15.36 12.96
CA ASP A 668 7.40 14.12 12.24
C ASP A 668 7.29 12.98 13.26
N ASP A 669 6.43 11.99 12.99
CA ASP A 669 6.53 10.71 13.69
C ASP A 669 8.00 10.26 13.51
N GLU A 670 8.84 10.50 14.51
CA GLU A 670 10.16 9.91 14.57
C GLU A 670 9.90 8.42 14.46
N ASP A 671 10.20 7.85 13.28
CA ASP A 671 10.21 6.41 13.06
C ASP A 671 10.98 5.82 14.26
N GLY A 672 10.24 5.24 15.21
CA GLY A 672 10.75 4.88 16.53
C GLY A 672 12.07 4.11 16.40
N PRO A 673 13.05 4.37 17.27
CA PRO A 673 14.42 3.96 17.05
C PRO A 673 14.51 2.44 17.18
N ALA A 674 14.33 1.74 16.06
CA ALA A 674 14.93 0.44 15.85
C ALA A 674 16.46 0.63 15.92
N ARG A 675 16.99 0.65 17.15
CA ARG A 675 18.42 0.68 17.39
C ARG A 675 18.95 -0.70 17.07
N TRP A 676 19.80 -0.76 16.06
CA TRP A 676 20.57 -1.94 15.73
C TRP A 676 21.48 -2.28 16.89
N LEU A 677 21.37 -3.50 17.39
CA LEU A 677 22.35 -4.11 18.26
C LEU A 677 22.94 -5.28 17.46
N ASP A 678 24.11 -5.07 16.85
CA ASP A 678 24.87 -6.16 16.25
C ASP A 678 25.46 -7.01 17.37
N VAL A 679 25.02 -8.26 17.45
CA VAL A 679 25.61 -9.25 18.35
C VAL A 679 26.25 -10.33 17.48
N SER A 680 27.51 -10.07 17.11
CA SER A 680 28.34 -11.06 16.44
C SER A 680 28.95 -12.00 17.48
N GLU A 681 28.36 -13.19 17.64
CA GLU A 681 28.95 -14.31 18.38
C GLU A 681 29.36 -15.39 17.36
N GLY A 682 30.58 -15.32 16.84
CA GLY A 682 31.13 -16.30 15.90
C GLY A 682 30.47 -16.29 14.51
N LEU A 683 30.28 -17.48 13.91
CA LEU A 683 29.69 -17.69 12.56
C LEU A 683 28.17 -17.39 12.48
N ARG A 684 27.54 -16.85 13.54
CA ARG A 684 26.10 -16.58 13.59
C ARG A 684 25.82 -15.09 13.78
N THR A 685 25.09 -14.49 12.85
CA THR A 685 24.64 -13.10 12.96
C THR A 685 23.31 -13.06 13.71
N LYS A 686 23.30 -12.54 14.94
CA LYS A 686 22.07 -12.20 15.67
C LYS A 686 21.79 -10.72 15.47
N MET A 687 20.58 -10.40 15.02
CA MET A 687 20.11 -9.05 14.87
C MET A 687 19.12 -8.74 15.99
N SER A 688 19.32 -7.67 16.75
CA SER A 688 18.35 -7.22 17.75
C SER A 688 17.98 -5.75 17.61
N TRP A 689 16.72 -5.44 17.85
CA TRP A 689 16.19 -4.08 17.90
C TRP A 689 15.12 -3.95 18.99
N SER A 690 14.90 -2.73 19.47
CA SER A 690 13.79 -2.42 20.38
C SER A 690 12.77 -1.55 19.69
N VAL A 691 11.49 -1.76 20.00
CA VAL A 691 10.36 -1.05 19.41
C VAL A 691 9.34 -0.72 20.50
N ALA A 692 8.82 0.50 20.49
CA ALA A 692 7.66 0.86 21.28
C ALA A 692 6.39 0.36 20.58
N LEU A 693 5.51 -0.33 21.30
CA LEU A 693 4.26 -0.81 20.72
C LEU A 693 3.26 0.33 20.56
N HIS A 694 2.82 0.57 19.34
CA HIS A 694 1.72 1.49 19.06
C HIS A 694 0.40 0.72 19.15
N ARG A 695 -0.72 1.42 19.33
CA ARG A 695 -2.07 0.84 19.36
C ARG A 695 -2.35 0.03 18.09
N GLU A 696 -1.93 0.53 16.94
CA GLU A 696 -2.02 -0.21 15.67
C GLU A 696 -1.19 -1.51 15.63
N HIS A 697 -0.08 -1.60 16.39
CA HIS A 697 0.72 -2.82 16.53
C HIS A 697 -0.02 -3.85 17.37
N LEU A 698 -0.62 -3.39 18.48
CA LEU A 698 -1.41 -4.20 19.39
C LEU A 698 -2.68 -4.73 18.70
N ASP A 699 -3.49 -3.83 18.14
CA ASP A 699 -4.76 -4.13 17.46
C ASP A 699 -4.52 -4.97 16.20
N GLY A 700 -3.53 -4.56 15.39
CA GLY A 700 -3.21 -5.19 14.11
C GLY A 700 -2.38 -6.46 14.24
N LYS A 701 -1.97 -6.85 15.46
CA LYS A 701 -1.18 -8.06 15.74
C LYS A 701 0.12 -8.14 14.94
N TRP A 702 0.86 -7.04 14.88
CA TRP A 702 2.12 -6.95 14.13
C TRP A 702 3.18 -6.11 14.84
N CYS A 703 4.43 -6.30 14.45
CA CYS A 703 5.59 -5.56 14.95
C CYS A 703 6.47 -5.14 13.77
N PRO A 704 6.94 -3.88 13.69
CA PRO A 704 7.84 -3.47 12.62
C PRO A 704 9.16 -4.23 12.70
N LEU A 705 9.67 -4.61 11.52
CA LEU A 705 10.96 -5.25 11.32
C LEU A 705 11.87 -4.28 10.56
N PRO A 706 13.06 -3.94 11.08
CA PRO A 706 14.00 -3.07 10.38
C PRO A 706 14.53 -3.72 9.11
N ASP A 707 14.78 -2.90 8.07
CA ASP A 707 15.31 -3.38 6.79
C ASP A 707 16.74 -3.96 6.95
N GLY A 708 16.98 -5.19 6.49
CA GLY A 708 18.32 -5.79 6.50
C GLY A 708 18.41 -7.30 6.78
N LEU A 709 17.30 -8.04 6.77
CA LEU A 709 17.32 -9.50 6.81
C LEU A 709 17.64 -10.06 5.41
N SER A 710 18.67 -10.89 5.28
CA SER A 710 19.23 -11.27 3.97
C SER A 710 18.44 -12.32 3.18
N ASP A 711 17.29 -12.79 3.67
CA ASP A 711 16.46 -13.80 3.00
C ASP A 711 14.97 -13.45 3.15
N ASP A 712 14.56 -12.51 2.29
CA ASP A 712 13.42 -11.61 2.38
C ASP A 712 12.24 -12.09 1.49
N SER A 713 11.87 -13.36 1.65
CA SER A 713 10.69 -13.89 0.95
C SER A 713 9.41 -13.52 1.70
N PRO A 714 8.53 -12.66 1.15
CA PRO A 714 7.25 -12.34 1.78
C PRO A 714 6.44 -13.63 1.96
N GLY A 715 5.90 -13.84 3.17
CA GLY A 715 5.20 -15.06 3.56
C GLY A 715 6.06 -16.09 4.29
N ARG A 716 7.36 -15.85 4.47
CA ARG A 716 8.23 -16.70 5.32
C ARG A 716 7.66 -16.78 6.74
N GLN A 717 7.55 -18.00 7.26
CA GLN A 717 7.05 -18.26 8.61
C GLN A 717 8.22 -18.30 9.59
N LEU A 718 8.11 -17.57 10.69
CA LEU A 718 9.04 -17.61 11.82
C LEU A 718 8.35 -18.19 13.06
N ARG A 719 9.13 -18.83 13.92
CA ARG A 719 8.70 -19.13 15.29
C ARG A 719 9.14 -17.99 16.20
N LEU A 720 8.20 -17.20 16.68
CA LEU A 720 8.44 -16.13 17.65
C LEU A 720 8.28 -16.69 19.07
N HIS A 721 9.37 -16.65 19.84
CA HIS A 721 9.40 -16.90 21.28
C HIS A 721 9.15 -15.59 21.98
N PHE A 722 7.96 -15.40 22.55
CA PHE A 722 7.60 -14.20 23.30
C PHE A 722 7.81 -14.45 24.79
N ASN A 723 8.74 -13.71 25.41
CA ASN A 723 9.08 -13.78 26.83
C ASN A 723 8.55 -12.52 27.53
N HIS A 724 7.58 -12.71 28.42
CA HIS A 724 6.96 -11.62 29.16
C HIS A 724 6.72 -12.05 30.61
N GLU A 725 7.11 -11.22 31.56
CA GLU A 725 6.97 -11.54 32.98
C GLU A 725 5.65 -10.95 33.49
N ALA A 726 4.61 -11.79 33.58
CA ALA A 726 3.32 -11.34 34.07
C ALA A 726 3.38 -11.08 35.58
N ARG A 727 2.54 -10.14 36.04
CA ARG A 727 2.42 -9.80 37.46
C ARG A 727 1.96 -11.04 38.26
N GLY A 728 2.82 -11.54 39.16
CA GLY A 728 2.55 -12.73 39.98
C GLY A 728 3.54 -13.88 39.78
N GLY A 729 4.59 -13.71 38.97
CA GLY A 729 5.70 -14.66 38.85
C GLY A 729 5.49 -15.78 37.82
N SER A 730 4.32 -15.87 37.18
CA SER A 730 4.14 -16.73 36.01
C SER A 730 4.72 -16.04 34.79
N SER A 731 5.88 -16.50 34.32
CA SER A 731 6.43 -16.04 33.04
C SER A 731 5.51 -16.50 31.90
N PHE A 732 5.01 -15.55 31.12
CA PHE A 732 4.34 -15.81 29.86
C PHE A 732 5.42 -16.05 28.80
N ALA A 733 5.81 -17.32 28.64
CA ALA A 733 6.67 -17.79 27.57
C ALA A 733 5.81 -18.49 26.51
N ARG A 734 5.56 -17.82 25.38
CA ARG A 734 4.72 -18.37 24.29
C ARG A 734 5.49 -18.47 23.00
N VAL A 735 5.53 -19.67 22.42
CA VAL A 735 6.00 -19.87 21.05
C VAL A 735 4.81 -19.74 20.10
N GLN A 736 4.91 -18.82 19.15
CA GLN A 736 3.87 -18.56 18.17
C GLN A 736 4.44 -18.53 16.75
N ARG A 737 3.63 -18.98 15.78
CA ARG A 737 3.99 -18.88 14.36
C ARG A 737 3.57 -17.53 13.84
N VAL A 738 4.51 -16.80 13.26
CA VAL A 738 4.32 -15.46 12.73
C VAL A 738 4.83 -15.40 11.31
N ALA A 739 4.27 -14.51 10.50
CA ALA A 739 4.67 -14.36 9.11
C ALA A 739 5.48 -13.07 8.94
N LEU A 740 6.57 -13.15 8.17
CA LEU A 740 7.19 -11.96 7.61
C LEU A 740 6.32 -11.47 6.46
N ARG A 741 5.81 -10.26 6.57
CA ARG A 741 5.09 -9.60 5.48
C ARG A 741 5.74 -8.25 5.18
N ARG A 742 5.52 -7.79 3.94
CA ARG A 742 5.98 -6.49 3.49
C ARG A 742 4.75 -5.66 3.15
N ARG A 743 4.56 -4.55 3.87
CA ARG A 743 3.44 -3.63 3.69
C ARG A 743 3.99 -2.22 3.57
N ASP A 744 3.53 -1.48 2.58
CA ASP A 744 3.95 -0.10 2.31
C ASP A 744 5.47 0.05 2.21
N GLY A 745 6.14 -0.98 1.67
CA GLY A 745 7.59 -1.03 1.48
C GLY A 745 8.40 -1.41 2.72
N ARG A 746 7.79 -1.46 3.91
CA ARG A 746 8.42 -1.82 5.20
C ARG A 746 8.20 -3.28 5.53
N TRP A 747 9.17 -3.88 6.21
CA TRP A 747 9.03 -5.23 6.76
C TRP A 747 8.31 -5.20 8.10
N GLU A 748 7.51 -6.23 8.35
CA GLU A 748 6.85 -6.43 9.63
C GLU A 748 6.67 -7.92 9.94
N ILE A 749 6.71 -8.24 11.23
CA ILE A 749 6.37 -9.55 11.78
C ILE A 749 4.88 -9.51 12.12
N ALA A 750 4.07 -10.29 11.42
CA ALA A 750 2.61 -10.28 11.54
C ALA A 750 2.05 -11.57 12.12
N GLY A 751 0.88 -11.48 12.73
CA GLY A 751 0.22 -12.60 13.43
C GLY A 751 0.69 -12.76 14.88
N ILE A 752 1.24 -11.71 15.48
CA ILE A 752 1.71 -11.72 16.86
C ILE A 752 0.51 -11.66 17.81
N GLN A 753 0.42 -12.61 18.73
CA GLN A 753 -0.53 -12.57 19.84
C GLN A 753 0.14 -11.89 21.04
N TRP A 754 -0.20 -10.62 21.25
CA TRP A 754 0.29 -9.82 22.37
C TRP A 754 -0.39 -10.23 23.68
N PRO A 755 0.30 -10.23 24.83
CA PRO A 755 -0.35 -10.29 26.14
C PRO A 755 -1.34 -9.14 26.33
N ALA A 756 -2.49 -9.43 26.93
CA ALA A 756 -3.57 -8.45 27.12
C ALA A 756 -3.18 -7.29 28.06
N GLU A 757 -2.16 -7.46 28.90
CA GLU A 757 -1.65 -6.44 29.81
C GLU A 757 -0.70 -5.43 29.15
N LEU A 758 -0.29 -5.66 27.90
CA LEU A 758 0.55 -4.70 27.18
C LEU A 758 -0.26 -3.47 26.78
N SER A 759 0.21 -2.30 27.21
CA SER A 759 -0.38 -1.01 26.85
C SER A 759 0.42 -0.31 25.75
N PRO A 760 -0.19 0.58 24.95
CA PRO A 760 0.53 1.41 24.00
C PRO A 760 1.67 2.17 24.67
N GLY A 761 2.85 2.14 24.03
CA GLY A 761 4.12 2.64 24.52
C GLY A 761 5.02 1.56 25.13
N THR A 762 4.55 0.36 25.42
CA THR A 762 5.41 -0.70 25.98
C THR A 762 6.56 -1.05 25.03
N LEU A 763 7.78 -1.13 25.55
CA LEU A 763 8.97 -1.47 24.77
C LEU A 763 9.14 -2.99 24.69
N VAL A 764 9.30 -3.48 23.45
CA VAL A 764 9.62 -4.87 23.14
C VAL A 764 10.98 -4.91 22.45
N THR A 765 11.88 -5.74 22.96
CA THR A 765 13.14 -6.05 22.29
C THR A 765 12.97 -7.34 21.51
N VAL A 766 13.17 -7.28 20.19
CA VAL A 766 13.13 -8.42 19.29
C VAL A 766 14.55 -8.79 18.87
N THR A 767 14.83 -10.08 18.80
CA THR A 767 16.10 -10.66 18.38
C THR A 767 15.82 -11.76 17.36
N VAL A 768 16.42 -11.67 16.18
CA VAL A 768 16.30 -12.66 15.10
C VAL A 768 17.67 -13.25 14.81
N GLU A 769 17.76 -14.58 14.70
CA GLU A 769 18.99 -15.28 14.33
C GLU A 769 18.94 -15.55 12.82
N SER A 770 19.87 -15.00 12.03
CA SER A 770 19.79 -15.01 10.55
C SER A 770 19.72 -16.41 9.91
N THR A 771 20.26 -17.41 10.61
CA THR A 771 20.35 -18.80 10.15
C THR A 771 19.18 -19.67 10.61
N ARG A 772 18.27 -19.16 11.43
CA ARG A 772 17.13 -19.93 11.97
C ARG A 772 15.81 -19.21 11.74
N ASP A 773 14.75 -19.98 11.49
CA ASP A 773 13.38 -19.47 11.50
C ASP A 773 12.87 -19.25 12.93
N VAL A 774 13.67 -18.59 13.77
CA VAL A 774 13.39 -18.34 15.19
C VAL A 774 13.67 -16.87 15.50
N ALA A 775 12.65 -16.20 16.02
CA ALA A 775 12.73 -14.86 16.58
C ALA A 775 12.43 -14.95 18.08
N THR A 776 13.07 -14.12 18.90
CA THR A 776 12.75 -13.96 20.32
C THR A 776 12.31 -12.53 20.55
N ALA A 777 11.18 -12.32 21.20
CA ALA A 777 10.73 -11.01 21.62
C ALA A 777 10.59 -11.01 23.14
N GLN A 778 11.06 -9.95 23.79
CA GLN A 778 11.04 -9.83 25.25
C GLN A 778 10.65 -8.43 25.70
N THR A 779 9.91 -8.36 26.80
CA THR A 779 9.61 -7.10 27.52
C THR A 779 10.45 -7.04 28.79
N THR A 780 11.00 -5.86 29.13
CA THR A 780 11.76 -5.68 30.37
C THR A 780 10.85 -5.15 31.47
N PRO A 781 10.72 -5.81 32.64
CA PRO A 781 9.90 -5.31 33.74
C PRO A 781 10.48 -4.01 34.32
N LEU A 782 9.61 -3.14 34.84
CA LEU A 782 10.04 -1.97 35.60
C LEU A 782 10.39 -2.35 37.03
N PRO A 783 11.39 -1.72 37.68
CA PRO A 783 11.71 -1.96 39.09
C PRO A 783 10.54 -1.68 40.04
N LYS A 784 9.65 -0.76 39.66
CA LYS A 784 8.39 -0.44 40.35
C LYS A 784 7.33 -0.18 39.30
N VAL A 785 6.09 -0.58 39.58
CA VAL A 785 4.95 -0.26 38.73
C VAL A 785 4.76 1.26 38.69
N GLU A 786 4.60 1.80 37.49
CA GLU A 786 4.35 3.22 37.28
C GLU A 786 2.95 3.42 36.71
N ARG A 787 2.28 4.50 37.10
CA ARG A 787 1.00 4.91 36.53
C ARG A 787 1.20 6.26 35.85
N VAL A 788 0.98 6.31 34.54
CA VAL A 788 1.12 7.53 33.73
C VAL A 788 -0.27 7.98 33.32
N ASP A 789 -0.71 9.12 33.87
CA ASP A 789 -2.05 9.70 33.62
C ASP A 789 -3.20 8.69 33.80
N GLY A 790 -3.10 7.83 34.83
CA GLY A 790 -4.10 6.80 35.12
C GLY A 790 -3.82 5.43 34.49
N VAL A 791 -2.97 5.34 33.47
CA VAL A 791 -2.62 4.08 32.79
C VAL A 791 -1.44 3.40 33.50
N GLN A 792 -1.62 2.14 33.89
CA GLN A 792 -0.60 1.39 34.62
C GLN A 792 0.39 0.69 33.68
N PHE A 793 1.68 0.85 33.95
CA PHE A 793 2.78 0.19 33.25
C PHE A 793 3.59 -0.67 34.22
N THR A 794 3.72 -1.94 33.88
CA THR A 794 4.54 -2.94 34.61
C THR A 794 5.90 -3.17 33.95
N HIS A 795 6.04 -2.78 32.68
CA HIS A 795 7.22 -2.98 31.85
C HIS A 795 7.72 -1.65 31.29
N ARG A 796 9.00 -1.62 30.87
CA ARG A 796 9.61 -0.44 30.27
C ARG A 796 8.75 0.06 29.11
N TYR A 797 8.58 1.37 29.03
CA TYR A 797 7.77 2.03 28.02
C TYR A 797 8.51 3.25 27.44
N ASP A 798 8.08 3.67 26.26
CA ASP A 798 8.48 4.93 25.65
C ASP A 798 7.48 6.03 26.06
N PRO A 799 7.90 7.02 26.89
CA PRO A 799 7.00 8.04 27.40
C PRO A 799 6.41 8.94 26.30
N ARG A 800 7.08 9.06 25.14
CA ARG A 800 6.57 9.83 24.00
C ARG A 800 5.36 9.13 23.38
N VAL A 801 5.44 7.82 23.17
CA VAL A 801 4.34 7.02 22.62
C VAL A 801 3.16 6.97 23.61
N VAL A 802 3.44 6.81 24.90
CA VAL A 802 2.43 6.86 25.97
C VAL A 802 1.67 8.18 25.93
N THR A 803 2.37 9.32 25.86
CA THR A 803 1.74 10.63 25.78
C THR A 803 0.87 10.74 24.54
N ARG A 804 1.34 10.32 23.38
CA ARG A 804 0.60 10.44 22.11
C ARG A 804 -0.63 9.55 22.03
N GLN A 805 -0.57 8.32 22.55
CA GLN A 805 -1.61 7.30 22.31
C GLN A 805 -2.55 7.05 23.50
N ASN A 806 -2.23 7.56 24.67
CA ASN A 806 -3.13 7.51 25.84
C ASN A 806 -3.81 8.85 26.11
N GLY A 807 -3.82 9.76 25.13
CA GLY A 807 -4.55 11.04 25.22
C GLY A 807 -6.06 10.84 25.03
N PRO A 808 -6.89 11.82 25.46
CA PRO A 808 -8.33 11.78 25.23
C PRO A 808 -8.64 11.57 23.74
N GLY A 809 -9.53 10.63 23.39
CA GLY A 809 -9.92 10.36 22.00
C GLY A 809 -8.83 9.71 21.11
N ALA A 810 -7.75 9.20 21.69
CA ALA A 810 -6.70 8.49 20.95
C ALA A 810 -7.09 7.04 20.57
N ASP A 811 -8.20 6.52 21.10
CA ASP A 811 -8.79 5.21 20.82
C ASP A 811 -9.65 5.19 19.55
N ALA A 812 -10.07 6.36 19.07
CA ALA A 812 -10.84 6.48 17.83
C ALA A 812 -9.92 6.48 16.60
N HIS A 813 -9.93 5.39 15.82
CA HIS A 813 -9.30 5.30 14.49
C HIS A 813 -10.03 6.14 13.40
N GLY A 814 -10.82 7.15 13.80
CA GLY A 814 -11.74 7.90 12.94
C GLY A 814 -12.25 9.20 13.58
N ARG A 815 -13.55 9.51 13.44
CA ARG A 815 -14.17 10.72 14.02
C ARG A 815 -13.99 10.73 15.53
N VAL A 816 -13.31 11.74 16.05
CA VAL A 816 -13.07 11.92 17.49
C VAL A 816 -14.42 12.01 18.21
N PRO A 817 -14.64 11.27 19.32
CA PRO A 817 -15.87 11.35 20.12
C PRO A 817 -16.13 12.79 20.61
N ASP A 818 -17.32 13.06 21.15
CA ASP A 818 -17.65 14.39 21.68
C ASP A 818 -16.83 14.69 22.94
N LEU A 819 -15.61 15.17 22.74
CA LEU A 819 -14.67 15.55 23.78
C LEU A 819 -15.08 16.89 24.40
N THR A 820 -14.84 17.08 25.70
CA THR A 820 -14.94 18.41 26.34
C THR A 820 -13.89 19.37 25.79
N ASP A 821 -14.06 20.69 25.96
CA ASP A 821 -13.09 21.67 25.47
C ASP A 821 -11.70 21.44 26.09
N MET A 822 -11.62 21.05 27.36
CA MET A 822 -10.35 20.69 28.03
C MET A 822 -9.73 19.42 27.42
N SER A 823 -10.56 18.42 27.12
CA SER A 823 -10.11 17.19 26.45
C SER A 823 -9.63 17.45 25.02
N TRP A 824 -10.21 18.42 24.30
CA TRP A 824 -9.74 18.85 22.98
C TRP A 824 -8.38 19.53 23.03
N VAL A 825 -8.14 20.38 24.03
CA VAL A 825 -6.82 21.00 24.26
C VAL A 825 -5.77 19.91 24.52
N LEU A 826 -6.05 18.98 25.43
CA LEU A 826 -5.13 17.88 25.74
C LEU A 826 -4.94 16.91 24.56
N HIS A 827 -6.00 16.59 23.81
CA HIS A 827 -5.91 15.77 22.59
C HIS A 827 -4.96 16.43 21.58
N THR A 828 -5.18 17.70 21.30
CA THR A 828 -4.39 18.48 20.33
C THR A 828 -2.94 18.58 20.76
N LEU A 829 -2.68 18.94 22.02
CA LEU A 829 -1.33 19.05 22.56
C LEU A 829 -0.59 17.71 22.58
N ARG A 830 -1.23 16.62 22.98
CA ARG A 830 -0.57 15.32 23.07
C ARG A 830 -0.37 14.66 21.69
N ARG A 831 -1.27 14.94 20.75
CA ARG A 831 -1.21 14.41 19.38
C ARG A 831 -0.26 15.19 18.48
N LEU A 832 -0.32 16.52 18.54
CA LEU A 832 0.44 17.41 17.66
C LEU A 832 1.57 18.16 18.38
N GLY A 833 1.64 18.16 19.71
CA GLY A 833 2.78 18.80 20.38
C GLY A 833 4.10 18.11 20.07
N TYR A 834 5.17 18.89 20.09
CA TYR A 834 6.54 18.39 20.08
C TYR A 834 6.80 17.61 21.38
N LEU A 835 7.20 16.35 21.26
CA LEU A 835 7.37 15.46 22.40
C LEU A 835 8.81 15.50 22.92
N THR A 836 8.97 15.78 24.21
CA THR A 836 10.26 15.75 24.90
C THR A 836 10.61 14.31 25.32
N GLU A 837 11.87 14.05 25.69
CA GLU A 837 12.34 12.71 26.11
C GLU A 837 11.63 12.16 27.35
N ASP A 838 11.15 13.04 28.23
CA ASP A 838 10.34 12.72 29.41
C ASP A 838 8.85 12.51 29.08
N GLY A 839 8.45 12.58 27.81
CA GLY A 839 7.07 12.44 27.37
C GLY A 839 6.22 13.70 27.55
N GLY A 840 6.81 14.84 27.89
CA GLY A 840 6.12 16.13 27.81
C GLY A 840 5.73 16.47 26.37
N ALA A 841 4.70 17.28 26.19
CA ALA A 841 4.28 17.75 24.86
C ALA A 841 4.25 19.28 24.83
N ILE A 842 4.83 19.89 23.80
CA ILE A 842 4.98 21.35 23.69
C ILE A 842 4.37 21.84 22.38
N LEU A 843 3.54 22.88 22.44
CA LEU A 843 2.95 23.53 21.27
C LEU A 843 2.95 25.04 21.46
N ALA A 844 3.09 25.80 20.38
CA ALA A 844 2.88 27.23 20.41
C ALA A 844 1.41 27.56 20.75
N GLU A 845 1.20 28.50 21.66
CA GLU A 845 -0.15 28.79 22.17
C GLU A 845 -1.07 29.39 21.11
N ASP A 846 -0.52 30.22 20.23
CA ASP A 846 -1.21 30.84 19.09
C ASP A 846 -1.70 29.80 18.06
N ALA A 847 -0.97 28.70 17.89
CA ALA A 847 -1.33 27.62 16.98
C ALA A 847 -2.42 26.66 17.52
N LEU A 848 -2.79 26.76 18.80
CA LEU A 848 -3.65 25.77 19.45
C LEU A 848 -5.06 25.69 18.83
N VAL A 849 -5.74 26.81 18.67
CA VAL A 849 -7.15 26.84 18.20
C VAL A 849 -7.25 26.33 16.78
N GLN A 850 -6.34 26.76 15.91
CA GLN A 850 -6.25 26.31 14.52
C GLN A 850 -6.01 24.80 14.44
N ASN A 851 -5.07 24.28 15.23
CA ASN A 851 -4.81 22.85 15.30
C ASN A 851 -6.01 22.05 15.84
N CYS A 852 -6.78 22.57 16.81
CA CYS A 852 -8.00 21.92 17.29
C CYS A 852 -9.06 21.81 16.18
N LEU A 853 -9.31 22.90 15.43
CA LEU A 853 -10.27 22.93 14.32
C LEU A 853 -9.90 21.90 13.25
N ARG A 854 -8.62 21.78 12.94
CA ARG A 854 -8.12 20.82 11.94
C ARG A 854 -8.20 19.37 12.37
N LEU A 855 -8.12 19.10 13.67
CA LEU A 855 -8.39 17.78 14.23
C LEU A 855 -9.89 17.46 14.34
N GLY A 856 -10.77 18.39 13.92
CA GLY A 856 -12.21 18.16 13.83
C GLY A 856 -13.05 18.84 14.92
N LEU A 857 -12.49 19.78 15.69
CA LEU A 857 -13.27 20.59 16.63
C LEU A 857 -14.35 21.39 15.86
N PRO A 858 -15.64 21.33 16.27
CA PRO A 858 -16.68 22.15 15.68
C PRO A 858 -16.39 23.66 15.82
N PRO A 859 -16.51 24.48 14.75
CA PRO A 859 -16.16 25.91 14.79
C PRO A 859 -16.86 26.71 15.87
N VAL A 860 -18.11 26.35 16.21
CA VAL A 860 -18.91 26.99 17.26
C VAL A 860 -18.24 26.89 18.64
N ARG A 861 -17.46 25.83 18.88
CA ARG A 861 -16.79 25.55 20.17
C ARG A 861 -15.38 26.15 20.28
N ALA A 862 -14.83 26.70 19.19
CA ALA A 862 -13.48 27.28 19.20
C ALA A 862 -13.31 28.39 20.25
N LYS A 863 -14.37 29.15 20.53
CA LYS A 863 -14.39 30.22 21.54
C LYS A 863 -14.14 29.71 22.97
N GLY A 864 -14.49 28.46 23.28
CA GLY A 864 -14.31 27.85 24.60
C GLY A 864 -12.87 27.39 24.89
N ILE A 865 -12.03 27.26 23.86
CA ILE A 865 -10.69 26.68 23.98
C ILE A 865 -9.76 27.52 24.87
N HIS A 866 -9.78 28.85 24.77
CA HIS A 866 -8.96 29.70 25.64
C HIS A 866 -9.34 29.57 27.12
N GLN A 867 -10.64 29.48 27.43
CA GLN A 867 -11.10 29.26 28.80
C GLN A 867 -10.68 27.87 29.31
N ALA A 868 -10.72 26.85 28.44
CA ALA A 868 -10.25 25.51 28.76
C ALA A 868 -8.75 25.47 29.07
N VAL A 869 -7.91 26.22 28.33
CA VAL A 869 -6.48 26.37 28.63
C VAL A 869 -6.26 26.96 30.03
N GLN A 870 -7.00 28.03 30.38
CA GLN A 870 -6.86 28.65 31.71
C GLN A 870 -7.23 27.68 32.84
N ARG A 871 -8.31 26.88 32.66
CA ARG A 871 -8.69 25.84 33.61
C ARG A 871 -7.62 24.75 33.74
N LEU A 872 -7.08 24.26 32.62
CA LEU A 872 -6.00 23.26 32.62
C LEU A 872 -4.70 23.78 33.26
N ILE A 873 -4.41 25.08 33.15
CA ILE A 873 -3.28 25.70 33.86
C ILE A 873 -3.56 25.78 35.36
N ALA A 874 -4.77 26.18 35.76
CA ALA A 874 -5.19 26.20 37.17
C ALA A 874 -5.12 24.81 37.81
N ASP A 875 -5.55 23.77 37.07
CA ASP A 875 -5.53 22.36 37.48
C ASP A 875 -4.13 21.73 37.41
N ARG A 876 -3.10 22.51 37.01
CA ARG A 876 -1.71 22.07 36.81
C ARG A 876 -1.61 20.86 35.87
N ALA A 877 -2.48 20.79 34.88
CA ALA A 877 -2.40 19.84 33.78
C ALA A 877 -1.56 20.42 32.61
N LEU A 878 -1.48 21.75 32.52
CA LEU A 878 -0.66 22.48 31.56
C LEU A 878 0.16 23.57 32.24
N HIS A 879 1.29 23.91 31.62
CA HIS A 879 2.13 25.03 32.00
C HIS A 879 2.31 25.97 30.81
N ARG A 880 2.12 27.27 31.02
CA ARG A 880 2.55 28.30 30.07
C ARG A 880 4.03 28.59 30.31
N VAL A 881 4.85 28.41 29.28
CA VAL A 881 6.30 28.63 29.32
C VAL A 881 6.74 29.51 28.15
N HIS A 882 7.92 30.13 28.27
CA HIS A 882 8.51 30.88 27.17
C HIS A 882 9.58 30.04 26.48
N GLY A 883 9.44 29.88 25.17
CA GLY A 883 10.41 29.18 24.34
C GLY A 883 10.68 29.97 23.06
N SER A 884 11.16 29.29 22.04
CA SER A 884 11.33 29.85 20.70
C SER A 884 10.75 28.89 19.67
N ILE A 885 10.54 29.37 18.44
CA ILE A 885 10.21 28.53 17.29
C ILE A 885 11.42 28.53 16.37
N ASP A 886 11.92 27.35 15.99
CA ASP A 886 13.04 27.24 15.05
C ASP A 886 12.58 27.56 13.60
N PRO A 887 13.51 27.69 12.63
CA PRO A 887 13.16 27.98 11.23
C PRO A 887 12.25 26.91 10.59
N ASP A 888 12.22 25.69 11.14
CA ASP A 888 11.35 24.59 10.70
C ASP A 888 9.95 24.62 11.34
N GLY A 889 9.68 25.62 12.19
CA GLY A 889 8.40 25.78 12.87
C GLY A 889 8.25 24.94 14.14
N ARG A 890 9.35 24.36 14.66
CA ARG A 890 9.31 23.48 15.85
C ARG A 890 9.49 24.31 17.13
N PRO A 891 8.66 24.07 18.16
CA PRO A 891 8.80 24.75 19.43
C PRO A 891 10.00 24.19 20.22
N TRP A 892 10.87 25.08 20.69
CA TRP A 892 12.03 24.78 21.54
C TRP A 892 11.85 25.34 22.94
N TYR A 893 12.11 24.50 23.95
CA TYR A 893 12.12 24.88 25.35
C TYR A 893 13.33 24.24 26.07
N PRO A 894 14.18 25.03 26.76
CA PRO A 894 14.16 26.50 26.85
C PRO A 894 14.39 27.20 25.51
N HIS A 895 14.07 28.49 25.43
CA HIS A 895 14.31 29.30 24.22
C HIS A 895 15.78 29.25 23.77
N GLN A 896 16.01 29.16 22.46
CA GLN A 896 17.35 29.18 21.90
C GLN A 896 17.95 30.61 21.97
N PRO A 897 19.25 30.76 22.27
CA PRO A 897 19.92 32.05 22.24
C PRO A 897 19.78 32.73 20.87
N GLY A 898 19.36 34.00 20.84
CA GLY A 898 19.17 34.77 19.60
C GLY A 898 17.86 34.50 18.85
N ALA A 899 17.08 33.49 19.23
CA ALA A 899 15.78 33.20 18.61
C ALA A 899 14.65 34.02 19.25
N LYS A 900 13.60 34.32 18.46
CA LYS A 900 12.41 35.06 18.94
C LYS A 900 11.70 34.28 20.04
N ARG A 901 11.43 34.93 21.17
CA ARG A 901 10.66 34.35 22.28
C ARG A 901 9.18 34.26 21.92
N VAL A 902 8.57 33.10 22.18
CA VAL A 902 7.15 32.80 21.92
C VAL A 902 6.54 32.10 23.14
N ALA A 903 5.26 32.34 23.41
CA ALA A 903 4.50 31.65 24.44
C ALA A 903 4.17 30.21 23.98
N LEU A 904 4.57 29.23 24.78
CA LEU A 904 4.34 27.82 24.53
C LEU A 904 3.48 27.22 25.65
N LEU A 905 2.62 26.28 25.27
CA LEU A 905 1.90 25.42 26.20
C LEU A 905 2.67 24.11 26.33
N ARG A 906 3.05 23.76 27.56
CA ARG A 906 3.74 22.52 27.91
C ARG A 906 2.84 21.63 28.75
N TYR A 907 2.54 20.46 28.21
CA TYR A 907 2.00 19.31 28.91
C TYR A 907 3.13 18.49 29.54
N VAL A 908 2.95 18.02 30.76
CA VAL A 908 3.86 17.08 31.43
C VAL A 908 3.02 15.92 31.96
N PRO A 909 3.30 14.67 31.56
CA PRO A 909 2.54 13.52 32.03
C PRO A 909 2.74 13.33 33.55
N ARG A 910 1.67 12.96 34.26
CA ARG A 910 1.73 12.66 35.69
C ARG A 910 2.17 11.21 35.87
N VAL A 911 3.40 11.03 36.31
CA VAL A 911 3.99 9.71 36.59
C VAL A 911 3.97 9.42 38.09
N GLU A 912 3.13 8.49 38.50
CA GLU A 912 3.01 8.02 39.88
C GLU A 912 3.67 6.66 40.04
N LYS A 913 4.65 6.54 40.95
CA LYS A 913 5.22 5.23 41.31
C LYS A 913 4.28 4.55 42.28
N VAL A 914 3.57 3.53 41.81
CA VAL A 914 2.65 2.75 42.63
C VAL A 914 3.47 1.87 43.55
N THR A 915 3.52 2.20 44.84
CA THR A 915 3.94 1.25 45.86
C THR A 915 2.90 0.15 45.89
N THR A 916 3.25 -1.03 45.39
CA THR A 916 2.45 -2.22 45.67
C THR A 916 2.47 -2.41 47.17
N ALA A 917 1.40 -2.00 47.86
CA ALA A 917 1.14 -2.45 49.21
C ALA A 917 1.13 -3.97 49.13
N SER A 918 2.21 -4.57 49.62
CA SER A 918 2.25 -5.99 49.86
C SER A 918 1.04 -6.28 50.73
N GLU A 919 0.16 -7.15 50.25
CA GLU A 919 -0.62 -7.97 51.16
C GLU A 919 0.36 -8.51 52.21
N THR A 920 -0.01 -8.32 53.46
CA THR A 920 0.72 -8.74 54.66
C THR A 920 1.43 -10.07 54.45
N PRO A 921 2.78 -10.11 54.52
CA PRO A 921 3.48 -11.36 54.73
C PRO A 921 3.16 -11.80 56.16
N GLY A 922 2.36 -12.87 56.28
CA GLY A 922 2.47 -13.71 57.46
C GLY A 922 3.95 -14.08 57.65
N GLU A 923 4.41 -13.97 58.90
CA GLU A 923 5.69 -14.41 59.43
C GLU A 923 6.20 -15.66 58.68
N TRP A 924 7.47 -15.78 58.30
CA TRP A 924 8.57 -16.14 59.20
C TRP A 924 9.93 -15.90 58.49
N HIS A 925 10.74 -15.02 59.08
CA HIS A 925 12.21 -15.02 59.28
C HIS A 925 13.27 -15.37 58.18
N PRO A 926 14.52 -14.86 58.33
CA PRO A 926 15.28 -14.28 57.24
C PRO A 926 16.52 -15.08 56.82
N HIS A 927 16.82 -15.08 55.51
CA HIS A 927 18.18 -15.23 55.03
C HIS A 927 18.62 -13.93 54.35
N ARG A 928 19.30 -13.08 55.13
CA ARG A 928 19.99 -11.88 54.64
C ARG A 928 21.09 -12.31 53.67
N ARG A 929 20.82 -12.25 52.36
CA ARG A 929 21.86 -12.32 51.33
C ARG A 929 22.22 -10.89 50.91
N GLY A 930 23.51 -10.58 50.92
CA GLY A 930 24.01 -9.31 50.38
C GLY A 930 23.63 -9.19 48.89
N HIS A 931 23.51 -7.96 48.41
CA HIS A 931 23.19 -7.70 47.01
C HIS A 931 24.41 -7.11 46.31
N GLN A 932 24.63 -7.58 45.08
CA GLN A 932 25.68 -7.09 44.20
C GLN A 932 25.24 -5.74 43.63
N VAL A 933 26.07 -4.71 43.79
CA VAL A 933 25.85 -3.39 43.21
C VAL A 933 26.61 -3.35 41.89
N ALA A 934 25.91 -3.08 40.79
CA ALA A 934 26.54 -2.93 39.47
C ALA A 934 27.44 -1.68 39.42
N GLY A 935 28.39 -1.68 38.49
CA GLY A 935 29.28 -0.54 38.28
C GLY A 935 28.51 0.70 37.86
N HIS A 936 28.89 1.88 38.36
CA HIS A 936 28.19 3.14 38.08
C HIS A 936 29.12 4.35 38.15
N LEU A 937 28.70 5.46 37.54
CA LEU A 937 29.41 6.73 37.57
C LEU A 937 29.05 7.53 38.83
N ARG A 938 30.07 8.06 39.50
CA ARG A 938 29.93 8.93 40.68
C ARG A 938 30.51 10.31 40.37
N ARG A 939 29.80 11.39 40.72
CA ARG A 939 30.32 12.76 40.57
C ARG A 939 31.46 13.01 41.55
N LEU A 940 32.54 13.61 41.04
CA LEU A 940 33.64 14.13 41.83
C LEU A 940 33.36 15.58 42.26
N PRO A 941 33.95 16.05 43.36
CA PRO A 941 33.92 17.46 43.74
C PRO A 941 34.46 18.38 42.62
N PRO A 942 34.02 19.65 42.54
CA PRO A 942 34.52 20.59 41.55
C PRO A 942 36.05 20.69 41.58
N GLY A 943 36.70 20.50 40.42
CA GLY A 943 38.17 20.55 40.27
C GLY A 943 38.89 19.21 40.44
N ALA A 944 38.24 18.16 40.94
CA ALA A 944 38.81 16.82 41.03
C ALA A 944 38.65 16.04 39.71
N GLN A 945 39.69 15.30 39.33
CA GLN A 945 39.72 14.43 38.14
C GLN A 945 39.71 12.96 38.55
N ALA A 946 39.21 12.09 37.67
CA ALA A 946 39.25 10.65 37.91
C ALA A 946 40.70 10.16 37.92
N SER A 947 40.98 9.10 38.68
CA SER A 947 42.29 8.48 38.60
C SER A 947 42.45 7.77 37.24
N PRO A 948 43.69 7.63 36.72
CA PRO A 948 43.95 6.90 35.48
C PRO A 948 43.39 5.46 35.54
N GLU A 949 43.46 4.84 36.72
CA GLU A 949 42.91 3.50 36.97
C GLU A 949 41.38 3.49 36.81
N SER A 950 40.64 4.44 37.38
CA SER A 950 39.19 4.51 37.19
C SER A 950 38.79 4.83 35.74
N GLU A 951 39.62 5.56 35.00
CA GLU A 951 39.44 5.79 33.56
C GLU A 951 39.66 4.50 32.75
N GLU A 952 40.70 3.74 33.06
CA GLU A 952 41.01 2.47 32.39
C GLU A 952 39.95 1.39 32.70
N GLU A 953 39.48 1.32 33.95
CA GLU A 953 38.40 0.43 34.37
C GLU A 953 37.07 0.77 33.70
N TYR A 954 36.78 2.06 33.52
CA TYR A 954 35.62 2.50 32.74
C TYR A 954 35.77 2.12 31.27
N LEU A 955 36.95 2.28 30.68
CA LEU A 955 37.22 1.87 29.30
C LEU A 955 37.14 0.35 29.12
N GLU A 956 37.52 -0.42 30.13
CA GLU A 956 37.36 -1.88 30.16
C GLU A 956 35.89 -2.30 30.27
N GLU A 957 35.10 -1.68 31.14
CA GLU A 957 33.65 -1.92 31.21
C GLU A 957 32.94 -1.48 29.93
N VAL A 958 33.33 -0.36 29.31
CA VAL A 958 32.77 0.07 28.01
C VAL A 958 33.14 -0.89 26.88
N ARG A 959 34.33 -1.50 26.93
CA ARG A 959 34.75 -2.60 26.04
C ARG A 959 33.88 -3.84 26.24
N ASP A 960 33.66 -4.26 27.49
CA ASP A 960 32.87 -5.44 27.84
C ASP A 960 31.36 -5.26 27.60
N ALA A 961 30.83 -4.05 27.86
CA ALA A 961 29.44 -3.67 27.62
C ALA A 961 29.13 -3.38 26.14
N ARG A 962 30.14 -3.45 25.26
CA ARG A 962 30.02 -3.32 23.79
C ARG A 962 29.34 -2.02 23.34
N ILE A 963 29.67 -0.89 23.97
CA ILE A 963 29.20 0.46 23.59
C ILE A 963 30.37 1.25 22.96
N VAL A 964 30.10 2.14 22.00
CA VAL A 964 31.09 2.99 21.30
C VAL A 964 32.01 3.70 22.31
N GLY A 965 33.32 3.44 22.21
CA GLY A 965 34.37 3.88 23.14
C GLY A 965 34.45 5.39 23.33
N ARG A 966 33.66 5.93 24.26
CA ARG A 966 33.77 7.32 24.74
C ARG A 966 34.58 7.32 26.03
N SER A 967 35.47 8.29 26.19
CA SER A 967 36.20 8.52 27.44
C SER A 967 35.26 8.97 28.56
N LEU A 968 35.71 8.79 29.80
CA LEU A 968 34.99 9.16 31.01
C LEU A 968 34.71 10.69 31.02
N PRO A 969 33.46 11.15 31.25
CA PRO A 969 33.17 12.58 31.29
C PRO A 969 33.96 13.32 32.38
N LYS A 970 34.35 14.58 32.12
CA LYS A 970 35.05 15.40 33.11
C LYS A 970 34.21 15.58 34.37
N GLY A 971 34.81 15.36 35.54
CA GLY A 971 34.16 15.53 36.84
C GLY A 971 33.33 14.34 37.34
N VAL A 972 33.46 13.15 36.73
CA VAL A 972 32.92 11.89 37.27
C VAL A 972 34.02 10.83 37.37
N THR A 973 33.89 9.90 38.31
CA THR A 973 34.72 8.69 38.42
C THR A 973 33.85 7.44 38.23
N TYR A 974 34.46 6.33 37.81
CA TYR A 974 33.79 5.04 37.70
C TYR A 974 33.98 4.23 38.99
N VAL A 975 32.89 3.64 39.48
CA VAL A 975 32.91 2.76 40.65
C VAL A 975 32.62 1.35 40.16
N LYS A 976 33.59 0.45 40.32
CA LYS A 976 33.46 -0.97 39.97
C LYS A 976 32.27 -1.65 40.65
N PRO A 977 31.70 -2.69 40.02
CA PRO A 977 30.74 -3.55 40.67
C PRO A 977 31.32 -4.09 41.98
N HIS A 978 30.59 -3.96 43.08
CA HIS A 978 31.03 -4.46 44.36
C HIS A 978 29.86 -5.04 45.14
N TYR A 979 30.18 -5.99 46.01
CA TYR A 979 29.18 -6.67 46.83
C TYR A 979 29.00 -5.90 48.13
N ARG A 980 27.80 -5.37 48.39
CA ARG A 980 27.49 -4.76 49.68
C ARG A 980 26.86 -5.79 50.61
N LYS A 981 27.60 -6.14 51.67
CA LYS A 981 27.02 -6.72 52.88
C LYS A 981 26.47 -5.56 53.73
N ARG A 982 25.23 -5.68 54.20
CA ARG A 982 24.60 -4.71 55.09
C ARG A 982 24.54 -5.26 56.50
#